data_AF-A0A1F9FI23-F1
#
_entry.id   AF-A0A1F9FI23-F1
#
_cell.length_a   1.000
_cell.length_b   1.000
_cell.length_c   1.000
_cell.angle_alpha   90.00
_cell.angle_beta   90.00
_cell.angle_gamma   90.00
#
_symmetry.space_group_name_H-M   'P 1'
#
loop_
_entity.id
_entity.type
_entity.pdbx_description
1 polymer ?
#
loop_
_entity_poly.entity_id
_entity_poly.type
_entity_poly.pdbx_seq_one_letter_code
_entity_poly.pdbx_strand_id
1 'polypeptide(L)'
;MTTITTATGMRPSAAPRPTLAIAREAALTSSPAPTVRDGMSALEGRAAFAALTGTATPRTSRTVTAVAATVDGGANRMKTLADFQAYAKRDDVPGAAGVQAVKFLVTGVDAGKPKLWLLDGNKYAYHYDFATRGLGERVDLRTFNAQTYFTDARKNVAGTIVLHDSYLHADGKKGLFAVEFWPTDPVKASHVNKAFDLIAGALPFAKGRLAYHPAGDTQEALAAAEAGKLKRCRVPVVSTEKLFAGVTYNGLNPGVGFGVLKVVDGATQGPLTVRDVVLFKNSIPNDISHVGGIITEVPQTPLSHINLKAQQNKMPNAFIKGATSDPAIAALVGKLVRYEVGPNGYTLREATKAEADAWLEAQRPSTPQAAPRDLSKKHVVAFDQLGAKDAGAFGAKTANLAELKKLLPAGQTPDGFGIPFSFYDTFMKDNGLYDEAKKMMAAPAFKDDPAVRERALEDFRKKLKKATVPAALEAELAALQAKFPAGQPIRCRSSTNNEDLEGFNGAGLYDSYTHRPNEGNLSKTVKQTWASLWNFRAFEERDFWRIDHMSAAMAVTVHPNQDDELANGVAITKNIYDENWPGFYVNTQVGESLVTNPDPSAVPEELLVSAIGPNGEYEVQRLRSSSIANGKRVLTDSQLKELVASMEKIQEHFKRLYRRQHDPTFAMDIEFKITKEGKLSVKQARPTVQ
;
A
#
# COMPACT_ATOMS: atom_id res chain seq x y z
N MET A 1 43.58 60.52 -9.70
CA MET A 1 44.70 59.62 -10.03
C MET A 1 44.19 58.19 -9.90
N THR A 2 44.27 57.30 -10.89
CA THR A 2 44.66 57.45 -12.31
C THR A 2 43.93 56.38 -13.14
N THR A 3 43.66 56.67 -14.43
CA THR A 3 42.79 55.90 -15.35
C THR A 3 43.52 54.88 -16.23
N ILE A 4 42.78 53.89 -16.81
CA ILE A 4 42.86 53.34 -18.20
C ILE A 4 41.83 52.15 -18.33
N THR A 5 41.06 51.79 -19.39
CA THR A 5 40.85 52.18 -20.82
C THR A 5 41.37 51.09 -21.83
N THR A 6 40.64 50.50 -22.81
CA THR A 6 39.30 50.74 -23.45
C THR A 6 38.70 49.46 -24.10
N ALA A 7 37.36 49.33 -24.12
CA ALA A 7 36.49 48.68 -25.16
C ALA A 7 36.67 47.16 -25.48
N THR A 8 35.74 46.42 -26.14
CA THR A 8 34.50 46.65 -26.95
C THR A 8 33.37 45.64 -26.55
N GLY A 9 32.16 45.50 -27.13
CA GLY A 9 31.35 46.29 -28.08
C GLY A 9 30.15 45.52 -28.73
N MET A 10 29.13 46.26 -29.21
CA MET A 10 28.01 45.90 -30.13
C MET A 10 26.86 44.90 -29.77
N ARG A 11 25.65 45.24 -30.28
CA ARG A 11 24.38 44.47 -30.43
C ARG A 11 23.93 44.49 -31.91
N PRO A 12 23.06 43.56 -32.39
CA PRO A 12 21.61 43.83 -32.60
C PRO A 12 20.71 42.68 -32.03
N SER A 13 19.39 42.78 -31.72
CA SER A 13 18.17 43.19 -32.46
C SER A 13 17.69 42.17 -33.54
N ALA A 14 16.42 41.76 -33.70
CA ALA A 14 15.22 41.69 -32.82
C ALA A 14 14.05 40.91 -33.53
N ALA A 15 13.16 40.26 -32.74
CA ALA A 15 11.78 39.84 -33.11
C ALA A 15 11.61 38.78 -34.25
N PRO A 16 10.39 38.23 -34.53
CA PRO A 16 9.08 38.40 -33.88
C PRO A 16 8.38 37.10 -33.40
N ARG A 17 7.23 37.26 -32.72
CA ARG A 17 6.22 36.20 -32.47
C ARG A 17 5.13 36.22 -33.56
N PRO A 18 4.45 35.10 -33.86
CA PRO A 18 3.12 35.11 -34.48
C PRO A 18 1.98 35.20 -33.45
N THR A 19 0.90 35.92 -33.79
CA THR A 19 -0.35 35.99 -33.00
C THR A 19 -1.54 36.12 -33.96
N LEU A 20 -2.44 35.14 -34.03
CA LEU A 20 -3.74 35.19 -34.73
C LEU A 20 -4.52 33.89 -34.39
N ALA A 21 -5.85 33.82 -34.32
CA ALA A 21 -6.89 34.82 -34.06
C ALA A 21 -8.19 34.10 -33.62
N ILE A 22 -9.22 34.85 -33.22
CA ILE A 22 -10.55 34.32 -32.85
C ILE A 22 -11.45 34.25 -34.09
N ALA A 23 -12.26 33.19 -34.20
CA ALA A 23 -13.41 33.10 -35.09
C ALA A 23 -14.66 32.60 -34.31
N ARG A 24 -15.85 32.86 -34.84
CA ARG A 24 -17.17 32.63 -34.20
C ARG A 24 -18.17 32.07 -35.22
N GLU A 25 -19.33 31.59 -34.73
CA GLU A 25 -20.53 31.16 -35.50
C GLU A 25 -20.35 29.85 -36.31
N ALA A 26 -21.36 28.99 -36.56
CA ALA A 26 -22.79 28.90 -36.17
C ALA A 26 -23.14 27.40 -35.91
N ALA A 27 -23.90 26.99 -34.88
CA ALA A 27 -25.35 27.03 -34.63
C ALA A 27 -26.21 25.92 -35.34
N LEU A 28 -26.91 25.09 -34.52
CA LEU A 28 -28.03 24.16 -34.85
C LEU A 28 -27.68 22.98 -35.80
N THR A 29 -28.26 21.75 -35.75
CA THR A 29 -29.47 21.10 -35.18
C THR A 29 -29.08 19.74 -34.54
N SER A 30 -29.59 19.24 -33.40
CA SER A 30 -30.94 18.84 -32.92
C SER A 30 -31.51 17.48 -33.42
N SER A 31 -31.40 16.46 -32.56
CA SER A 31 -32.29 15.26 -32.42
C SER A 31 -32.26 14.14 -33.49
N PRO A 32 -32.76 12.92 -33.18
CA PRO A 32 -32.71 12.18 -31.90
C PRO A 32 -32.29 10.69 -32.06
N ALA A 33 -32.21 9.96 -30.93
CA ALA A 33 -32.11 8.49 -30.94
C ALA A 33 -33.50 7.81 -31.09
N PRO A 34 -33.61 6.61 -31.68
CA PRO A 34 -34.83 5.81 -31.68
C PRO A 34 -34.92 4.94 -30.42
N THR A 35 -36.05 5.00 -29.71
CA THR A 35 -36.39 4.09 -28.61
C THR A 35 -37.14 2.85 -29.07
N VAL A 36 -37.17 1.85 -28.18
CA VAL A 36 -37.86 0.55 -28.31
C VAL A 36 -39.34 0.70 -28.70
N ARG A 37 -39.84 -0.26 -29.50
CA ARG A 37 -41.24 -0.71 -29.47
C ARG A 37 -41.32 -2.23 -29.55
N ASP A 38 -42.17 -2.80 -28.71
CA ASP A 38 -42.60 -4.20 -28.80
C ASP A 38 -43.53 -4.45 -30.00
N GLY A 39 -43.57 -5.70 -30.46
CA GLY A 39 -44.44 -6.15 -31.54
C GLY A 39 -44.57 -7.68 -31.57
N MET A 40 -45.70 -8.18 -31.09
CA MET A 40 -45.98 -9.61 -30.95
C MET A 40 -46.00 -10.37 -32.27
N SER A 41 -45.47 -11.59 -32.30
CA SER A 41 -46.17 -12.77 -32.82
C SER A 41 -45.48 -14.06 -32.36
N ALA A 42 -46.19 -15.18 -32.44
CA ALA A 42 -45.71 -16.51 -32.08
C ALA A 42 -46.26 -17.55 -33.07
N LEU A 43 -45.75 -18.79 -32.95
CA LEU A 43 -46.09 -20.00 -33.72
C LEU A 43 -45.36 -20.19 -35.06
N GLU A 44 -45.31 -21.47 -35.43
CA GLU A 44 -44.78 -22.08 -36.67
C GLU A 44 -43.24 -22.01 -36.86
N GLY A 45 -42.52 -23.12 -37.10
CA GLY A 45 -42.95 -24.52 -37.24
C GLY A 45 -41.83 -25.53 -36.90
N ARG A 46 -42.19 -26.82 -36.88
CA ARG A 46 -41.30 -27.95 -36.51
C ARG A 46 -40.83 -28.74 -37.74
N ALA A 47 -39.63 -29.31 -37.61
CA ALA A 47 -39.13 -30.54 -38.23
C ALA A 47 -38.52 -30.53 -39.65
N ALA A 48 -37.60 -31.50 -39.82
CA ALA A 48 -36.90 -31.96 -41.03
C ALA A 48 -35.94 -30.94 -41.71
N PHE A 49 -34.78 -31.34 -42.24
CA PHE A 49 -34.33 -32.67 -42.67
C PHE A 49 -32.92 -33.02 -42.16
N ALA A 50 -32.63 -34.32 -42.01
CA ALA A 50 -31.29 -34.84 -41.79
C ALA A 50 -30.96 -35.92 -42.82
N ALA A 51 -30.09 -35.62 -43.79
CA ALA A 51 -29.31 -36.58 -44.58
C ALA A 51 -28.37 -35.86 -45.55
N LEU A 52 -27.06 -36.09 -45.41
CA LEU A 52 -26.14 -36.37 -46.54
C LEU A 52 -24.76 -36.77 -45.99
N THR A 53 -24.54 -38.07 -45.90
CA THR A 53 -23.29 -38.68 -45.41
C THR A 53 -22.21 -38.64 -46.50
N GLY A 54 -21.27 -37.70 -46.39
CA GLY A 54 -20.08 -37.63 -47.24
C GLY A 54 -18.82 -38.04 -46.48
N THR A 55 -18.42 -39.31 -46.56
CA THR A 55 -17.21 -39.83 -45.89
C THR A 55 -15.94 -39.42 -46.64
N ALA A 56 -15.33 -38.30 -46.24
CA ALA A 56 -13.99 -37.92 -46.66
C ALA A 56 -12.93 -38.62 -45.79
N THR A 57 -12.04 -39.40 -46.40
CA THR A 57 -10.91 -40.03 -45.70
C THR A 57 -9.92 -38.97 -45.18
N PRO A 58 -9.44 -39.08 -43.92
CA PRO A 58 -8.43 -38.15 -43.42
C PRO A 58 -7.12 -38.34 -44.18
N ARG A 59 -6.66 -37.28 -44.89
CA ARG A 59 -5.24 -37.20 -45.26
C ARG A 59 -4.42 -37.25 -43.97
N THR A 60 -3.39 -38.09 -43.96
CA THR A 60 -2.56 -38.33 -42.78
C THR A 60 -1.95 -37.03 -42.26
N SER A 61 -2.48 -36.54 -41.14
CA SER A 61 -1.84 -35.47 -40.40
C SER A 61 -0.49 -35.99 -39.92
N ARG A 62 0.59 -35.52 -40.55
CA ARG A 62 1.95 -35.88 -40.18
C ARG A 62 2.23 -35.24 -38.83
N THR A 63 1.99 -35.97 -37.75
CA THR A 63 2.20 -35.51 -36.37
C THR A 63 3.67 -35.16 -36.16
N VAL A 64 4.02 -33.90 -36.42
CA VAL A 64 5.33 -33.36 -36.07
C VAL A 64 5.34 -33.22 -34.56
N THR A 65 5.78 -34.28 -33.89
CA THR A 65 6.17 -34.26 -32.48
C THR A 65 7.40 -33.37 -32.37
N ALA A 66 7.16 -32.06 -32.34
CA ALA A 66 8.20 -31.06 -32.13
C ALA A 66 8.82 -31.31 -30.76
N VAL A 67 10.01 -31.92 -30.77
CA VAL A 67 10.89 -32.00 -29.62
C VAL A 67 11.08 -30.56 -29.12
N ALA A 68 10.95 -30.34 -27.81
CA ALA A 68 11.19 -29.04 -27.24
C ALA A 68 12.65 -28.65 -27.53
N ALA A 69 12.85 -27.52 -28.21
CA ALA A 69 14.18 -26.98 -28.41
C ALA A 69 14.58 -26.36 -27.07
N THR A 70 15.38 -27.09 -26.30
CA THR A 70 16.00 -26.63 -25.07
C THR A 70 17.38 -26.08 -25.39
N VAL A 71 17.58 -24.79 -25.15
CA VAL A 71 18.90 -24.17 -25.01
C VAL A 71 19.28 -24.14 -23.52
N ASP A 72 20.46 -23.64 -23.18
CA ASP A 72 20.83 -23.50 -21.78
C ASP A 72 19.86 -22.55 -21.05
N GLY A 73 19.21 -23.04 -20.00
CA GLY A 73 18.14 -22.36 -19.25
C GLY A 73 17.00 -21.74 -20.08
N GLY A 74 16.67 -22.32 -21.25
CA GLY A 74 15.60 -21.80 -22.10
C GLY A 74 14.85 -22.88 -22.87
N ALA A 75 13.52 -22.82 -22.87
CA ALA A 75 12.64 -23.79 -23.52
C ALA A 75 11.67 -23.11 -24.50
N ASN A 76 11.44 -23.68 -25.68
CA ASN A 76 10.44 -23.18 -26.62
C ASN A 76 8.99 -23.65 -26.33
N ARG A 77 8.80 -24.53 -25.33
CA ARG A 77 7.50 -25.13 -24.97
C ARG A 77 7.50 -25.69 -23.56
N MET A 78 6.37 -25.58 -22.86
CA MET A 78 6.11 -26.20 -21.56
C MET A 78 4.82 -27.03 -21.65
N LYS A 79 4.88 -28.32 -21.32
CA LYS A 79 3.75 -29.25 -21.44
C LYS A 79 2.82 -29.20 -20.22
N THR A 80 3.38 -28.98 -19.03
CA THR A 80 2.64 -29.02 -17.76
C THR A 80 2.85 -27.75 -16.93
N LEU A 81 2.00 -27.56 -15.92
CA LEU A 81 2.19 -26.50 -14.92
C LEU A 81 3.51 -26.68 -14.15
N ALA A 82 3.95 -27.92 -13.87
CA ALA A 82 5.22 -28.16 -13.20
C ALA A 82 6.42 -27.69 -14.03
N ASP A 83 6.37 -27.84 -15.36
CA ASP A 83 7.39 -27.34 -16.29
C ASP A 83 7.54 -25.80 -16.16
N PHE A 84 6.41 -25.10 -16.03
CA PHE A 84 6.38 -23.64 -15.79
C PHE A 84 6.90 -23.31 -14.39
N GLN A 85 6.43 -24.02 -13.36
CA GLN A 85 6.84 -23.77 -11.97
C GLN A 85 8.33 -24.07 -11.70
N ALA A 86 8.96 -24.95 -12.50
CA ALA A 86 10.40 -25.20 -12.44
C ALA A 86 11.25 -24.07 -13.03
N TYR A 87 10.74 -23.35 -14.04
CA TYR A 87 11.40 -22.19 -14.64
C TYR A 87 10.97 -20.86 -14.00
N ALA A 88 9.83 -20.86 -13.30
CA ALA A 88 9.31 -19.67 -12.64
C ALA A 88 10.16 -19.31 -11.44
N LYS A 89 10.66 -18.06 -11.42
CA LYS A 89 11.13 -17.46 -10.17
C LYS A 89 9.91 -16.91 -9.42
N ARG A 90 9.99 -16.85 -8.09
CA ARG A 90 9.16 -15.91 -7.33
C ARG A 90 9.83 -14.55 -7.41
N ASP A 91 9.22 -13.69 -8.21
CA ASP A 91 9.54 -12.27 -8.33
C ASP A 91 8.31 -11.50 -7.84
N ASP A 92 8.51 -10.51 -6.98
CA ASP A 92 7.46 -9.58 -6.60
C ASP A 92 7.20 -8.63 -7.78
N VAL A 93 5.99 -8.71 -8.36
CA VAL A 93 5.59 -7.82 -9.45
C VAL A 93 4.69 -6.71 -8.91
N PRO A 94 4.65 -5.52 -9.54
CA PRO A 94 3.80 -4.43 -9.10
C PRO A 94 2.32 -4.86 -9.00
N GLY A 95 1.79 -4.86 -7.77
CA GLY A 95 0.41 -5.26 -7.47
C GLY A 95 0.24 -6.74 -7.08
N ALA A 96 1.27 -7.60 -7.18
CA ALA A 96 1.17 -8.99 -6.74
C ALA A 96 2.52 -9.51 -6.17
N ALA A 97 2.58 -9.66 -4.84
CA ALA A 97 3.76 -10.17 -4.14
C ALA A 97 3.90 -11.70 -4.27
N GLY A 98 5.14 -12.18 -4.32
CA GLY A 98 5.51 -13.60 -4.26
C GLY A 98 5.02 -14.48 -5.42
N VAL A 99 4.48 -13.92 -6.49
CA VAL A 99 3.87 -14.66 -7.61
C VAL A 99 4.90 -15.44 -8.44
N GLN A 100 4.44 -16.49 -9.11
CA GLN A 100 5.30 -17.30 -9.99
C GLN A 100 5.35 -16.68 -11.39
N ALA A 101 6.54 -16.25 -11.81
CA ALA A 101 6.76 -15.53 -13.06
C ALA A 101 7.81 -16.22 -13.95
N VAL A 102 7.47 -16.44 -15.23
CA VAL A 102 8.40 -16.92 -16.27
C VAL A 102 8.65 -15.80 -17.27
N LYS A 103 9.90 -15.37 -17.40
CA LYS A 103 10.30 -14.36 -18.41
C LYS A 103 10.30 -15.00 -19.80
N PHE A 104 9.95 -14.25 -20.84
CA PHE A 104 9.95 -14.72 -22.22
C PHE A 104 10.66 -13.77 -23.18
N LEU A 105 11.25 -14.33 -24.23
CA LEU A 105 11.89 -13.61 -25.33
C LEU A 105 11.43 -14.21 -26.67
N VAL A 106 10.75 -13.40 -27.49
CA VAL A 106 10.46 -13.73 -28.89
C VAL A 106 11.54 -13.10 -29.77
N THR A 107 12.41 -13.91 -30.37
CA THR A 107 13.44 -13.42 -31.30
C THR A 107 12.99 -13.47 -32.75
N GLY A 108 13.40 -12.47 -33.54
CA GLY A 108 13.05 -12.36 -34.96
C GLY A 108 11.57 -12.07 -35.22
N VAL A 109 10.94 -11.21 -34.42
CA VAL A 109 9.48 -10.96 -34.40
C VAL A 109 8.90 -10.54 -35.77
N ASP A 110 9.66 -9.80 -36.57
CA ASP A 110 9.31 -9.39 -37.93
C ASP A 110 9.98 -10.23 -39.04
N ALA A 111 10.88 -11.14 -38.69
CA ALA A 111 11.69 -11.92 -39.64
C ALA A 111 10.94 -13.10 -40.30
N GLY A 112 9.60 -13.07 -40.33
CA GLY A 112 8.72 -14.10 -40.91
C GLY A 112 8.72 -15.48 -40.21
N LYS A 113 9.69 -15.77 -39.34
CA LYS A 113 9.83 -17.01 -38.56
C LYS A 113 10.22 -16.70 -37.10
N PRO A 114 9.34 -16.03 -36.34
CA PRO A 114 9.62 -15.69 -34.94
C PRO A 114 9.79 -16.95 -34.08
N LYS A 115 10.69 -16.89 -33.10
CA LYS A 115 10.95 -17.98 -32.14
C LYS A 115 10.68 -17.50 -30.73
N LEU A 116 9.81 -18.20 -30.01
CA LEU A 116 9.60 -17.98 -28.57
C LEU A 116 10.61 -18.79 -27.75
N TRP A 117 11.14 -18.15 -26.73
CA TRP A 117 11.89 -18.76 -25.63
C TRP A 117 11.25 -18.39 -24.30
N LEU A 118 11.09 -19.38 -23.44
CA LEU A 118 10.66 -19.25 -22.04
C LEU A 118 11.90 -19.49 -21.17
N LEU A 119 12.24 -18.52 -20.33
CA LEU A 119 13.51 -18.45 -19.60
C LEU A 119 13.37 -19.11 -18.22
N ASP A 120 14.40 -19.84 -17.80
CA ASP A 120 14.57 -20.21 -16.40
C ASP A 120 14.98 -18.97 -15.58
N GLY A 121 14.02 -18.41 -14.85
CA GLY A 121 14.21 -17.21 -14.02
C GLY A 121 15.17 -17.43 -12.85
N ASN A 122 15.42 -18.68 -12.45
CA ASN A 122 16.40 -19.01 -11.41
C ASN A 122 17.84 -18.93 -11.94
N LYS A 123 18.03 -19.01 -13.27
CA LYS A 123 19.32 -18.94 -13.95
C LYS A 123 19.57 -17.59 -14.65
N TYR A 124 18.53 -16.97 -15.21
CA TYR A 124 18.63 -15.70 -15.94
C TYR A 124 17.66 -14.65 -15.40
N ALA A 125 18.19 -13.68 -14.66
CA ALA A 125 17.42 -12.54 -14.16
C ALA A 125 16.90 -11.63 -15.30
N TYR A 126 17.70 -11.46 -16.35
CA TYR A 126 17.46 -10.50 -17.45
C TYR A 126 17.42 -11.18 -18.83
N HIS A 127 16.60 -10.65 -19.74
CA HIS A 127 16.50 -11.17 -21.12
C HIS A 127 17.79 -11.00 -21.93
N TYR A 128 18.58 -9.96 -21.65
CA TYR A 128 19.90 -9.75 -22.27
C TYR A 128 20.89 -10.86 -21.90
N ASP A 129 20.90 -11.28 -20.64
CA ASP A 129 21.74 -12.36 -20.15
C ASP A 129 21.37 -13.68 -20.81
N PHE A 130 20.08 -13.94 -20.99
CA PHE A 130 19.62 -15.11 -21.73
C PHE A 130 19.98 -15.04 -23.22
N ALA A 131 19.81 -13.90 -23.88
CA ALA A 131 20.19 -13.73 -25.28
C ALA A 131 21.70 -13.96 -25.49
N THR A 132 22.55 -13.35 -24.67
CA THR A 132 24.01 -13.45 -24.81
C THR A 132 24.57 -14.80 -24.32
N ARG A 133 24.08 -15.32 -23.19
CA ARG A 133 24.65 -16.53 -22.53
C ARG A 133 23.88 -17.83 -22.82
N GLY A 134 22.56 -17.75 -23.02
CA GLY A 134 21.69 -18.91 -23.32
C GLY A 134 21.50 -19.16 -24.82
N LEU A 135 21.31 -18.09 -25.62
CA LEU A 135 21.20 -18.17 -27.09
C LEU A 135 22.54 -17.95 -27.83
N GLY A 136 23.56 -17.41 -27.15
CA GLY A 136 24.87 -17.13 -27.75
C GLY A 136 24.89 -15.90 -28.67
N GLU A 137 23.91 -14.99 -28.56
CA GLU A 137 23.83 -13.78 -29.38
C GLU A 137 25.01 -12.84 -29.09
N ARG A 138 25.78 -12.49 -30.12
CA ARG A 138 26.89 -11.53 -30.03
C ARG A 138 26.37 -10.11 -30.18
N VAL A 139 25.80 -9.58 -29.12
CA VAL A 139 25.19 -8.25 -29.03
C VAL A 139 25.52 -7.62 -27.68
N ASP A 140 25.75 -6.31 -27.64
CA ASP A 140 25.93 -5.55 -26.40
C ASP A 140 24.58 -5.10 -25.81
N LEU A 141 24.54 -4.76 -24.52
CA LEU A 141 23.30 -4.40 -23.81
C LEU A 141 22.56 -3.21 -24.44
N ARG A 142 23.27 -2.19 -24.95
CA ARG A 142 22.66 -1.01 -25.55
C ARG A 142 22.01 -1.38 -26.89
N THR A 143 22.71 -2.15 -27.71
CA THR A 143 22.21 -2.65 -29.00
C THR A 143 21.07 -3.64 -28.83
N PHE A 144 21.12 -4.51 -27.80
CA PHE A 144 20.02 -5.42 -27.47
C PHE A 144 18.78 -4.65 -27.04
N ASN A 145 18.90 -3.70 -26.11
CA ASN A 145 17.79 -2.87 -25.64
C ASN A 145 17.17 -2.09 -26.80
N ALA A 146 17.99 -1.42 -27.63
CA ALA A 146 17.51 -0.67 -28.81
C ALA A 146 16.87 -1.55 -29.92
N GLN A 147 16.94 -2.88 -29.80
CA GLN A 147 16.30 -3.85 -30.72
C GLN A 147 15.16 -4.64 -30.07
N THR A 148 14.90 -4.44 -28.77
CA THR A 148 13.98 -5.25 -27.94
C THR A 148 12.96 -4.40 -27.17
N TYR A 149 13.32 -3.16 -26.82
CA TYR A 149 12.55 -2.21 -26.00
C TYR A 149 12.56 -0.81 -26.63
N PHE A 150 11.58 0.01 -26.26
CA PHE A 150 11.43 1.44 -26.59
C PHE A 150 11.44 1.78 -28.09
N THR A 151 11.11 0.80 -28.94
CA THR A 151 11.06 0.94 -30.40
C THR A 151 9.90 0.15 -31.01
N ASP A 152 9.36 0.69 -32.10
CA ASP A 152 8.47 -0.03 -33.03
C ASP A 152 9.23 -0.98 -33.96
N ALA A 153 10.44 -0.58 -34.38
CA ALA A 153 11.28 -1.31 -35.34
C ALA A 153 12.12 -2.38 -34.62
N ARG A 154 11.44 -3.22 -33.83
CA ARG A 154 12.06 -4.20 -32.93
C ARG A 154 12.36 -5.51 -33.65
N LYS A 155 13.54 -6.09 -33.38
CA LYS A 155 13.86 -7.47 -33.77
C LYS A 155 13.28 -8.48 -32.78
N ASN A 156 13.17 -8.09 -31.52
CA ASN A 156 12.77 -8.96 -30.43
C ASN A 156 11.56 -8.37 -29.67
N VAL A 157 10.76 -9.23 -29.05
CA VAL A 157 9.75 -8.82 -28.05
C VAL A 157 10.05 -9.58 -26.76
N ALA A 158 10.31 -8.85 -25.67
CA ALA A 158 10.58 -9.41 -24.36
C ALA A 158 9.43 -9.06 -23.39
N GLY A 159 9.19 -9.94 -22.42
CA GLY A 159 8.17 -9.74 -21.40
C GLY A 159 8.17 -10.83 -20.34
N THR A 160 7.06 -10.94 -19.61
CA THR A 160 6.86 -11.89 -18.50
C THR A 160 5.50 -12.57 -18.62
N ILE A 161 5.40 -13.81 -18.15
CA ILE A 161 4.14 -14.51 -17.93
C ILE A 161 3.98 -14.70 -16.42
N VAL A 162 3.01 -14.01 -15.82
CA VAL A 162 2.72 -14.02 -14.38
C VAL A 162 1.56 -14.98 -14.10
N LEU A 163 1.71 -15.86 -13.11
CA LEU A 163 0.66 -16.77 -12.66
C LEU A 163 -0.05 -16.21 -11.42
N HIS A 164 -1.27 -15.71 -11.62
CA HIS A 164 -2.22 -15.42 -10.54
C HIS A 164 -2.98 -16.72 -10.23
N ASP A 165 -2.43 -17.58 -9.37
CA ASP A 165 -3.03 -18.89 -9.06
C ASP A 165 -4.39 -18.78 -8.34
N SER A 166 -4.50 -17.80 -7.46
CA SER A 166 -5.64 -17.46 -6.60
C SER A 166 -6.71 -16.64 -7.34
N TYR A 167 -6.58 -16.48 -8.65
CA TYR A 167 -7.60 -15.86 -9.50
C TYR A 167 -8.73 -16.85 -9.83
N LEU A 168 -9.98 -16.46 -9.59
CA LEU A 168 -11.17 -17.21 -9.97
C LEU A 168 -11.88 -16.51 -11.13
N HIS A 169 -12.02 -17.22 -12.26
CA HIS A 169 -12.79 -16.77 -13.41
C HIS A 169 -14.30 -16.81 -13.11
N ALA A 170 -15.08 -16.01 -13.82
CA ALA A 170 -16.55 -15.98 -13.68
C ALA A 170 -17.25 -17.30 -14.03
N ASP A 171 -16.54 -18.25 -14.67
CA ASP A 171 -17.01 -19.61 -14.96
C ASP A 171 -16.49 -20.67 -13.97
N GLY A 172 -15.91 -20.24 -12.85
CA GLY A 172 -15.39 -21.09 -11.78
C GLY A 172 -14.00 -21.68 -12.02
N LYS A 173 -13.35 -21.44 -13.17
CA LYS A 173 -11.96 -21.88 -13.38
C LYS A 173 -11.00 -21.14 -12.43
N LYS A 174 -10.02 -21.86 -11.87
CA LYS A 174 -8.93 -21.27 -11.07
C LYS A 174 -7.65 -21.02 -11.89
N GLY A 175 -6.93 -19.97 -11.54
CA GLY A 175 -5.66 -19.56 -12.12
C GLY A 175 -5.81 -18.71 -13.39
N LEU A 176 -4.97 -17.68 -13.51
CA LEU A 176 -4.77 -16.91 -14.74
C LEU A 176 -3.28 -16.73 -15.01
N PHE A 177 -2.89 -16.87 -16.27
CA PHE A 177 -1.58 -16.51 -16.80
C PHE A 177 -1.72 -15.14 -17.50
N ALA A 178 -1.20 -14.10 -16.87
CA ALA A 178 -1.11 -12.76 -17.46
C ALA A 178 0.19 -12.66 -18.29
N VAL A 179 0.07 -12.30 -19.56
CA VAL A 179 1.18 -11.92 -20.43
C VAL A 179 1.38 -10.42 -20.27
N GLU A 180 2.57 -10.02 -19.85
CA GLU A 180 2.95 -8.65 -19.53
C GLU A 180 4.23 -8.25 -20.28
N PHE A 181 4.36 -6.96 -20.55
CA PHE A 181 5.56 -6.35 -21.14
C PHE A 181 6.15 -5.35 -20.15
N TRP A 182 7.32 -4.80 -20.46
CA TRP A 182 7.91 -3.75 -19.62
C TRP A 182 6.99 -2.51 -19.58
N PRO A 183 6.70 -1.91 -18.41
CA PRO A 183 5.62 -0.91 -18.30
C PRO A 183 5.77 0.30 -19.22
N THR A 184 6.98 0.85 -19.33
CA THR A 184 7.32 2.00 -20.20
C THR A 184 7.55 1.62 -21.67
N ASP A 185 7.44 0.34 -22.05
CA ASP A 185 7.73 -0.12 -23.41
C ASP A 185 6.48 -0.07 -24.31
N PRO A 186 6.46 0.70 -25.42
CA PRO A 186 5.26 0.90 -26.24
C PRO A 186 4.95 -0.29 -27.17
N VAL A 187 4.59 -1.45 -26.62
CA VAL A 187 4.32 -2.68 -27.37
C VAL A 187 2.95 -2.65 -28.05
N LYS A 188 2.90 -2.28 -29.33
CA LYS A 188 1.69 -2.29 -30.16
C LYS A 188 1.01 -3.66 -30.24
N ALA A 189 -0.30 -3.65 -30.45
CA ALA A 189 -1.17 -4.83 -30.53
C ALA A 189 -0.73 -5.88 -31.57
N SER A 190 -0.02 -5.48 -32.63
CA SER A 190 0.60 -6.40 -33.59
C SER A 190 1.73 -7.24 -32.98
N HIS A 191 2.53 -6.65 -32.10
CA HIS A 191 3.59 -7.32 -31.36
C HIS A 191 3.03 -8.12 -30.18
N VAL A 192 2.05 -7.56 -29.45
CA VAL A 192 1.28 -8.28 -28.43
C VAL A 192 0.71 -9.57 -29.00
N ASN A 193 0.01 -9.51 -30.15
CA ASN A 193 -0.56 -10.70 -30.76
C ASN A 193 0.49 -11.75 -31.14
N LYS A 194 1.59 -11.35 -31.80
CA LYS A 194 2.67 -12.27 -32.19
C LYS A 194 3.26 -13.01 -30.99
N ALA A 195 3.48 -12.32 -29.87
CA ALA A 195 3.92 -12.95 -28.63
C ALA A 195 2.83 -13.87 -28.06
N PHE A 196 1.59 -13.38 -27.97
CA PHE A 196 0.45 -14.10 -27.39
C PHE A 196 0.14 -15.41 -28.12
N ASP A 197 0.12 -15.42 -29.46
CA ASP A 197 -0.12 -16.63 -30.27
C ASP A 197 0.96 -17.71 -30.03
N LEU A 198 2.23 -17.30 -29.97
CA LEU A 198 3.34 -18.22 -29.69
C LEU A 198 3.24 -18.78 -28.27
N ILE A 199 2.96 -17.92 -27.29
CA ILE A 199 2.79 -18.28 -25.86
C ILE A 199 1.61 -19.26 -25.70
N ALA A 200 0.48 -19.00 -26.35
CA ALA A 200 -0.69 -19.88 -26.34
C ALA A 200 -0.44 -21.26 -26.97
N GLY A 201 0.38 -21.35 -28.02
CA GLY A 201 0.82 -22.62 -28.60
C GLY A 201 1.85 -23.37 -27.73
N ALA A 202 2.68 -22.61 -27.00
CA ALA A 202 3.73 -23.13 -26.12
C ALA A 202 3.23 -23.64 -24.77
N LEU A 203 2.07 -23.16 -24.29
CA LEU A 203 1.51 -23.45 -22.95
C LEU A 203 0.09 -24.07 -23.03
N PRO A 204 -0.07 -25.32 -23.53
CA PRO A 204 -1.37 -25.96 -23.70
C PRO A 204 -2.23 -26.04 -22.42
N PHE A 205 -1.64 -26.09 -21.24
CA PHE A 205 -2.34 -26.09 -19.95
C PHE A 205 -2.86 -24.71 -19.52
N ALA A 206 -2.38 -23.62 -20.15
CA ALA A 206 -2.89 -22.26 -19.96
C ALA A 206 -4.07 -21.94 -20.90
N LYS A 207 -4.49 -22.87 -21.77
CA LYS A 207 -5.60 -22.69 -22.71
C LYS A 207 -6.90 -22.29 -21.98
N GLY A 208 -7.48 -21.15 -22.39
CA GLY A 208 -8.67 -20.58 -21.76
C GLY A 208 -8.42 -19.89 -20.41
N ARG A 209 -7.15 -19.75 -20.00
CA ARG A 209 -6.69 -19.07 -18.78
C ARG A 209 -5.48 -18.16 -19.06
N LEU A 210 -5.25 -17.78 -20.31
CA LEU A 210 -4.19 -16.87 -20.75
C LEU A 210 -4.82 -15.54 -21.19
N ALA A 211 -4.29 -14.41 -20.72
CA ALA A 211 -4.73 -13.07 -21.10
C ALA A 211 -3.54 -12.11 -21.20
N TYR A 212 -3.67 -11.03 -21.97
CA TYR A 212 -2.75 -9.89 -21.94
C TYR A 212 -3.18 -8.93 -20.84
N HIS A 213 -2.23 -8.53 -19.99
CA HIS A 213 -2.40 -7.51 -18.96
C HIS A 213 -1.53 -6.28 -19.33
N PRO A 214 -2.13 -5.12 -19.62
CA PRO A 214 -1.40 -3.91 -19.98
C PRO A 214 -0.94 -3.17 -18.71
N ALA A 215 0.19 -3.58 -18.13
CA ALA A 215 0.68 -3.01 -16.88
C ALA A 215 1.31 -1.60 -17.07
N GLY A 216 0.70 -0.57 -16.46
CA GLY A 216 1.23 0.80 -16.40
C GLY A 216 0.67 1.76 -17.45
N ASP A 217 0.72 3.07 -17.17
CA ASP A 217 0.09 4.14 -17.98
C ASP A 217 0.35 4.00 -19.49
N THR A 218 1.60 3.74 -19.89
CA THR A 218 2.01 3.59 -21.29
C THR A 218 1.33 2.38 -21.97
N GLN A 219 1.28 1.23 -21.29
CA GLN A 219 0.63 0.01 -21.80
C GLN A 219 -0.90 0.13 -21.81
N GLU A 220 -1.50 0.71 -20.76
CA GLU A 220 -2.95 0.93 -20.66
C GLU A 220 -3.45 1.83 -21.79
N ALA A 221 -2.78 2.96 -22.04
CA ALA A 221 -3.14 3.90 -23.09
C ALA A 221 -3.08 3.27 -24.50
N LEU A 222 -2.05 2.46 -24.77
CA LEU A 222 -1.93 1.72 -26.02
C LEU A 222 -2.98 0.61 -26.17
N ALA A 223 -3.24 -0.14 -25.11
CA ALA A 223 -4.25 -1.19 -25.10
C ALA A 223 -5.67 -0.63 -25.31
N ALA A 224 -5.97 0.54 -24.75
CA ALA A 224 -7.22 1.27 -24.98
C ALA A 224 -7.32 1.77 -26.44
N ALA A 225 -6.29 2.46 -26.94
CA ALA A 225 -6.24 2.98 -28.31
C ALA A 225 -6.30 1.86 -29.38
N GLU A 226 -5.73 0.70 -29.10
CA GLU A 226 -5.68 -0.44 -30.02
C GLU A 226 -6.66 -1.58 -29.67
N ALA A 227 -7.62 -1.36 -28.75
CA ALA A 227 -8.56 -2.38 -28.28
C ALA A 227 -9.31 -3.10 -29.43
N GLY A 228 -9.67 -2.37 -30.49
CA GLY A 228 -10.29 -2.93 -31.69
C GLY A 228 -9.36 -3.86 -32.51
N LYS A 229 -8.03 -3.66 -32.45
CA LYS A 229 -7.04 -4.56 -33.04
C LYS A 229 -6.91 -5.83 -32.19
N LEU A 230 -6.70 -5.68 -30.88
CA LEU A 230 -6.60 -6.79 -29.91
C LEU A 230 -7.81 -7.72 -29.98
N LYS A 231 -9.03 -7.15 -30.04
CA LYS A 231 -10.29 -7.92 -30.18
C LYS A 231 -10.38 -8.69 -31.50
N ARG A 232 -9.94 -8.13 -32.64
CA ARG A 232 -9.89 -8.85 -33.93
C ARG A 232 -8.86 -9.98 -33.92
N CYS A 233 -7.73 -9.73 -33.28
CA CYS A 233 -6.66 -10.70 -33.01
C CYS A 233 -7.06 -11.79 -32.00
N ARG A 234 -8.21 -11.67 -31.33
CA ARG A 234 -8.70 -12.59 -30.27
C ARG A 234 -7.79 -12.67 -29.03
N VAL A 235 -6.89 -11.70 -28.84
CA VAL A 235 -6.13 -11.55 -27.60
C VAL A 235 -7.11 -11.15 -26.48
N PRO A 236 -7.32 -11.99 -25.44
CA PRO A 236 -8.14 -11.62 -24.29
C PRO A 236 -7.37 -10.58 -23.47
N VAL A 237 -8.00 -9.45 -23.18
CA VAL A 237 -7.40 -8.40 -22.32
C VAL A 237 -8.05 -8.45 -20.95
N VAL A 238 -7.21 -8.49 -19.91
CA VAL A 238 -7.62 -8.33 -18.51
C VAL A 238 -7.11 -6.96 -18.03
N SER A 239 -7.91 -6.20 -17.30
CA SER A 239 -7.46 -4.98 -16.63
C SER A 239 -7.07 -5.29 -15.19
N THR A 240 -6.29 -4.40 -14.59
CA THR A 240 -5.85 -4.46 -13.19
C THR A 240 -7.04 -4.67 -12.25
N GLU A 241 -8.14 -3.93 -12.41
CA GLU A 241 -9.34 -4.09 -11.57
C GLU A 241 -9.97 -5.49 -11.68
N LYS A 242 -9.94 -6.09 -12.88
CA LYS A 242 -10.46 -7.45 -13.09
C LYS A 242 -9.58 -8.49 -12.42
N LEU A 243 -8.25 -8.34 -12.49
CA LEU A 243 -7.31 -9.20 -11.74
C LEU A 243 -7.66 -9.19 -10.26
N PHE A 244 -7.71 -8.01 -9.63
CA PHE A 244 -8.01 -7.86 -8.21
C PHE A 244 -9.40 -8.40 -7.82
N ALA A 245 -10.45 -8.12 -8.62
CA ALA A 245 -11.80 -8.63 -8.35
C ALA A 245 -11.90 -10.17 -8.39
N GLY A 246 -11.06 -10.83 -9.19
CA GLY A 246 -10.96 -12.28 -9.29
C GLY A 246 -10.19 -12.96 -8.17
N VAL A 247 -9.37 -12.23 -7.38
CA VAL A 247 -8.57 -12.82 -6.30
C VAL A 247 -9.48 -13.43 -5.22
N THR A 248 -9.18 -14.67 -4.80
CA THR A 248 -9.85 -15.36 -3.68
C THR A 248 -9.00 -15.46 -2.41
N TYR A 249 -7.69 -15.28 -2.53
CA TYR A 249 -6.71 -15.36 -1.44
C TYR A 249 -5.59 -14.34 -1.67
N ASN A 250 -5.14 -13.66 -0.62
CA ASN A 250 -3.90 -12.86 -0.64
C ASN A 250 -3.21 -12.93 0.74
N GLY A 251 -2.04 -13.55 0.81
CA GLY A 251 -1.23 -13.65 2.02
C GLY A 251 -0.38 -12.40 2.22
N LEU A 252 -0.87 -11.46 3.03
CA LEU A 252 -0.33 -10.10 3.16
C LEU A 252 0.78 -9.99 4.21
N ASN A 253 0.76 -10.86 5.22
CA ASN A 253 1.89 -11.11 6.11
C ASN A 253 1.99 -12.62 6.40
N PRO A 254 2.91 -13.35 5.76
CA PRO A 254 3.19 -14.75 6.06
C PRO A 254 3.68 -14.97 7.50
N GLY A 255 3.30 -16.09 8.12
CA GLY A 255 3.66 -16.38 9.50
C GLY A 255 2.82 -17.46 10.15
N VAL A 256 3.03 -17.70 11.44
CA VAL A 256 2.29 -18.67 12.28
C VAL A 256 1.85 -17.99 13.57
N GLY A 257 0.59 -18.19 13.94
CA GLY A 257 -0.01 -17.59 15.12
C GLY A 257 -1.11 -18.46 15.74
N PHE A 258 -1.47 -18.15 16.98
CA PHE A 258 -2.37 -18.96 17.80
C PHE A 258 -3.36 -18.10 18.57
N GLY A 259 -4.60 -18.59 18.71
CA GLY A 259 -5.63 -17.90 19.48
C GLY A 259 -7.02 -18.48 19.27
N VAL A 260 -8.01 -17.98 20.01
CA VAL A 260 -9.42 -18.35 19.83
C VAL A 260 -9.95 -17.70 18.55
N LEU A 261 -10.54 -18.48 17.64
CA LEU A 261 -11.09 -17.97 16.39
C LEU A 261 -12.38 -17.17 16.64
N LYS A 262 -12.30 -15.84 16.61
CA LYS A 262 -13.42 -14.91 16.78
C LYS A 262 -13.83 -14.31 15.44
N VAL A 263 -15.11 -14.39 15.10
CA VAL A 263 -15.70 -13.67 13.96
C VAL A 263 -16.14 -12.27 14.42
N VAL A 264 -15.82 -11.24 13.63
CA VAL A 264 -16.20 -9.85 13.89
C VAL A 264 -17.00 -9.31 12.70
N ASP A 265 -18.23 -8.90 12.99
CA ASP A 265 -19.19 -8.34 12.04
C ASP A 265 -19.76 -7.05 12.63
N GLY A 266 -19.04 -5.93 12.43
CA GLY A 266 -19.27 -4.67 13.14
C GLY A 266 -18.54 -4.59 14.48
N ALA A 267 -19.23 -4.17 15.54
CA ALA A 267 -18.65 -4.02 16.89
C ALA A 267 -18.31 -5.39 17.51
N THR A 268 -17.17 -5.46 18.22
CA THR A 268 -16.69 -6.71 18.81
C THR A 268 -17.52 -7.13 20.02
N GLN A 269 -17.72 -8.44 20.20
CA GLN A 269 -18.32 -8.99 21.42
C GLN A 269 -17.26 -9.04 22.54
N GLY A 270 -16.96 -7.87 23.10
CA GLY A 270 -15.90 -7.67 24.10
C GLY A 270 -14.53 -7.38 23.49
N PRO A 271 -13.48 -7.30 24.32
CA PRO A 271 -12.13 -6.96 23.89
C PRO A 271 -11.48 -8.09 23.06
N LEU A 272 -10.72 -7.68 22.06
CA LEU A 272 -9.77 -8.53 21.33
C LEU A 272 -8.41 -8.49 22.03
N THR A 273 -7.70 -9.61 22.03
CA THR A 273 -6.43 -9.80 22.73
C THR A 273 -5.45 -10.64 21.91
N VAL A 274 -4.18 -10.68 22.33
CA VAL A 274 -3.13 -11.50 21.69
C VAL A 274 -3.43 -13.00 21.70
N ARG A 275 -4.42 -13.45 22.48
CA ARG A 275 -4.93 -14.83 22.50
C ARG A 275 -6.11 -15.08 21.55
N ASP A 276 -6.40 -14.18 20.61
CA ASP A 276 -7.50 -14.30 19.64
C ASP A 276 -7.00 -14.31 18.19
N VAL A 277 -7.50 -15.22 17.35
CA VAL A 277 -7.36 -15.13 15.88
C VAL A 277 -8.65 -14.53 15.33
N VAL A 278 -8.57 -13.44 14.57
CA VAL A 278 -9.74 -12.59 14.29
C VAL A 278 -10.10 -12.61 12.82
N LEU A 279 -11.35 -12.94 12.53
CA LEU A 279 -11.94 -12.98 11.19
C LEU A 279 -12.87 -11.78 11.02
N PHE A 280 -12.41 -10.74 10.31
CA PHE A 280 -13.21 -9.58 9.96
C PHE A 280 -14.02 -9.84 8.69
N LYS A 281 -15.35 -9.81 8.84
CA LYS A 281 -16.32 -10.09 7.78
C LYS A 281 -16.58 -8.85 6.91
N ASN A 282 -17.52 -8.00 7.33
CA ASN A 282 -17.98 -6.86 6.53
C ASN A 282 -17.21 -5.56 6.78
N SER A 283 -16.50 -5.42 7.90
CA SER A 283 -15.85 -4.17 8.31
C SER A 283 -14.50 -4.43 8.96
N ILE A 284 -13.47 -3.73 8.47
CA ILE A 284 -12.19 -3.64 9.15
C ILE A 284 -12.27 -2.46 10.15
N PRO A 285 -11.90 -2.64 11.44
CA PRO A 285 -11.88 -1.55 12.40
C PRO A 285 -10.66 -0.63 12.18
N ASN A 286 -10.81 0.66 12.53
CA ASN A 286 -9.74 1.66 12.38
C ASN A 286 -8.47 1.32 13.16
N ASP A 287 -8.63 0.57 14.25
CA ASP A 287 -7.63 0.16 15.21
C ASP A 287 -7.94 -1.25 15.76
N ILE A 288 -6.89 -2.01 16.04
CA ILE A 288 -6.95 -3.28 16.78
C ILE A 288 -5.91 -3.29 17.90
N SER A 289 -6.16 -4.07 18.94
CA SER A 289 -5.13 -4.56 19.87
C SER A 289 -4.18 -5.55 19.18
N HIS A 290 -3.15 -6.00 19.88
CA HIS A 290 -2.39 -7.17 19.48
C HIS A 290 -3.33 -8.38 19.39
N VAL A 291 -3.18 -9.23 18.36
CA VAL A 291 -3.99 -10.44 18.15
C VAL A 291 -3.09 -11.61 17.73
N GLY A 292 -3.56 -12.85 17.90
CA GLY A 292 -2.85 -14.06 17.49
C GLY A 292 -2.78 -14.25 15.97
N GLY A 293 -3.64 -13.57 15.20
CA GLY A 293 -3.66 -13.65 13.74
C GLY A 293 -4.91 -13.02 13.13
N ILE A 294 -4.87 -12.75 11.83
CA ILE A 294 -5.89 -11.94 11.13
C ILE A 294 -6.34 -12.59 9.81
N ILE A 295 -7.66 -12.65 9.62
CA ILE A 295 -8.34 -13.03 8.39
C ILE A 295 -9.30 -11.89 8.02
N THR A 296 -9.36 -11.54 6.73
CA THR A 296 -10.31 -10.52 6.22
C THR A 296 -11.09 -11.05 5.00
N GLU A 297 -12.38 -10.74 4.90
CA GLU A 297 -13.18 -10.96 3.67
C GLU A 297 -13.19 -9.75 2.72
N VAL A 298 -12.50 -8.66 3.07
CA VAL A 298 -12.38 -7.42 2.27
C VAL A 298 -10.93 -7.28 1.75
N PRO A 299 -10.68 -7.09 0.44
CA PRO A 299 -9.32 -7.04 -0.12
C PRO A 299 -8.49 -5.83 0.37
N GLN A 300 -7.57 -6.07 1.29
CA GLN A 300 -6.69 -5.04 1.86
C GLN A 300 -5.62 -4.56 0.85
N THR A 301 -4.92 -3.46 1.18
CA THR A 301 -3.64 -3.07 0.55
C THR A 301 -2.47 -3.41 1.50
N PRO A 302 -1.23 -3.54 0.99
CA PRO A 302 -0.03 -3.73 1.82
C PRO A 302 0.13 -2.71 2.95
N LEU A 303 -0.30 -1.45 2.75
CA LEU A 303 -0.22 -0.36 3.74
C LEU A 303 -1.50 -0.13 4.57
N SER A 304 -2.50 -1.00 4.47
CA SER A 304 -3.64 -0.96 5.39
C SER A 304 -3.14 -0.99 6.85
N HIS A 305 -3.78 -0.26 7.76
CA HIS A 305 -3.32 -0.19 9.16
C HIS A 305 -3.20 -1.58 9.80
N ILE A 306 -4.12 -2.48 9.46
CA ILE A 306 -4.07 -3.88 9.88
C ILE A 306 -2.84 -4.60 9.34
N ASN A 307 -2.48 -4.46 8.05
CA ASN A 307 -1.33 -5.20 7.53
C ASN A 307 0.00 -4.65 8.04
N LEU A 308 0.15 -3.33 8.12
CA LEU A 308 1.33 -2.71 8.74
C LEU A 308 1.50 -3.17 10.19
N LYS A 309 0.40 -3.26 10.95
CA LYS A 309 0.42 -3.79 12.32
C LYS A 309 0.70 -5.30 12.36
N ALA A 310 0.19 -6.08 11.40
CA ALA A 310 0.50 -7.50 11.27
C ALA A 310 1.99 -7.75 11.04
N GLN A 311 2.63 -6.98 10.17
CA GLN A 311 4.07 -7.01 9.95
C GLN A 311 4.84 -6.65 11.23
N GLN A 312 4.49 -5.52 11.87
CA GLN A 312 5.11 -5.05 13.13
C GLN A 312 5.09 -6.09 14.25
N ASN A 313 3.93 -6.68 14.51
CA ASN A 313 3.72 -7.68 15.56
C ASN A 313 3.98 -9.12 15.08
N LYS A 314 4.49 -9.32 13.85
CA LYS A 314 4.76 -10.63 13.21
C LYS A 314 3.57 -11.59 13.20
N MET A 315 2.36 -11.03 13.18
CA MET A 315 1.08 -11.75 13.20
C MET A 315 0.74 -12.23 11.78
N PRO A 316 0.31 -13.49 11.56
CA PRO A 316 -0.15 -13.92 10.25
C PRO A 316 -1.38 -13.11 9.80
N ASN A 317 -1.36 -12.57 8.58
CA ASN A 317 -2.47 -11.81 8.00
C ASN A 317 -2.76 -12.22 6.55
N ALA A 318 -4.03 -12.48 6.24
CA ALA A 318 -4.47 -12.74 4.86
C ALA A 318 -5.89 -12.24 4.59
N PHE A 319 -6.13 -11.89 3.32
CA PHE A 319 -7.46 -11.82 2.75
C PHE A 319 -7.89 -13.22 2.27
N ILE A 320 -9.08 -13.66 2.67
CA ILE A 320 -9.69 -14.96 2.34
C ILE A 320 -11.15 -14.71 1.98
N LYS A 321 -11.49 -14.83 0.69
CA LYS A 321 -12.81 -14.47 0.16
C LYS A 321 -13.88 -15.46 0.62
N GLY A 322 -14.81 -15.01 1.47
CA GLY A 322 -15.92 -15.82 1.97
C GLY A 322 -15.55 -16.76 3.13
N ALA A 323 -14.49 -16.47 3.88
CA ALA A 323 -14.01 -17.27 5.01
C ALA A 323 -15.09 -17.61 6.07
N THR A 324 -16.04 -16.72 6.34
CA THR A 324 -17.17 -16.95 7.26
C THR A 324 -18.19 -17.95 6.72
N SER A 325 -18.20 -18.17 5.41
CA SER A 325 -19.08 -19.11 4.70
C SER A 325 -18.38 -20.43 4.34
N ASP A 326 -17.09 -20.56 4.62
CA ASP A 326 -16.34 -21.81 4.45
C ASP A 326 -16.68 -22.78 5.61
N PRO A 327 -17.25 -23.97 5.36
CA PRO A 327 -17.61 -24.91 6.41
C PRO A 327 -16.44 -25.38 7.28
N ALA A 328 -15.21 -25.42 6.74
CA ALA A 328 -14.02 -25.84 7.49
C ALA A 328 -13.56 -24.75 8.48
N ILE A 329 -13.71 -23.47 8.11
CA ILE A 329 -13.45 -22.34 9.03
C ILE A 329 -14.58 -22.23 10.05
N ALA A 330 -15.84 -22.33 9.62
CA ALA A 330 -17.02 -22.26 10.49
C ALA A 330 -16.98 -23.30 11.63
N ALA A 331 -16.49 -24.52 11.35
CA ALA A 331 -16.31 -25.60 12.35
C ALA A 331 -15.21 -25.35 13.40
N LEU A 332 -14.42 -24.27 13.24
CA LEU A 332 -13.36 -23.85 14.16
C LEU A 332 -13.68 -22.57 14.94
N VAL A 333 -14.80 -21.89 14.64
CA VAL A 333 -15.19 -20.65 15.34
C VAL A 333 -15.43 -20.92 16.83
N GLY A 334 -14.90 -20.05 17.69
CA GLY A 334 -14.92 -20.21 19.14
C GLY A 334 -13.91 -21.21 19.71
N LYS A 335 -13.14 -21.92 18.86
CA LYS A 335 -12.08 -22.83 19.31
C LYS A 335 -10.72 -22.15 19.32
N LEU A 336 -9.79 -22.69 20.12
CA LEU A 336 -8.37 -22.38 20.02
C LEU A 336 -7.80 -22.99 18.73
N VAL A 337 -7.20 -22.15 17.88
CA VAL A 337 -6.64 -22.55 16.58
C VAL A 337 -5.16 -22.21 16.44
N ARG A 338 -4.47 -22.97 15.59
CA ARG A 338 -3.25 -22.56 14.91
C ARG A 338 -3.63 -22.07 13.53
N TYR A 339 -3.19 -20.86 13.20
CA TYR A 339 -3.35 -20.23 11.90
C TYR A 339 -1.97 -19.97 11.29
N GLU A 340 -1.81 -20.31 10.02
CA GLU A 340 -0.56 -20.14 9.28
C GLU A 340 -0.86 -19.59 7.89
N VAL A 341 -0.16 -18.52 7.53
CA VAL A 341 -0.28 -17.82 6.24
C VAL A 341 0.97 -18.11 5.43
N GLY A 342 0.79 -18.72 4.25
CA GLY A 342 1.83 -18.91 3.24
C GLY A 342 1.53 -18.11 1.96
N PRO A 343 2.44 -18.13 0.97
CA PRO A 343 2.30 -17.28 -0.22
C PRO A 343 1.18 -17.70 -1.19
N ASN A 344 0.69 -18.94 -1.13
CA ASN A 344 -0.33 -19.48 -2.07
C ASN A 344 -1.57 -20.04 -1.35
N GLY A 345 -1.67 -19.82 -0.04
CA GLY A 345 -2.75 -20.35 0.80
C GLY A 345 -2.36 -20.35 2.26
N TYR A 346 -3.30 -20.79 3.10
CA TYR A 346 -3.21 -20.81 4.55
C TYR A 346 -3.45 -22.22 5.08
N THR A 347 -3.05 -22.49 6.32
CA THR A 347 -3.60 -23.60 7.11
C THR A 347 -4.28 -23.08 8.36
N LEU A 348 -5.41 -23.69 8.72
CA LEU A 348 -6.19 -23.36 9.91
C LEU A 348 -6.63 -24.68 10.54
N ARG A 349 -6.24 -24.93 11.79
CA ARG A 349 -6.60 -26.14 12.53
C ARG A 349 -6.83 -25.83 14.00
N GLU A 350 -7.52 -26.73 14.70
CA GLU A 350 -7.57 -26.73 16.16
C GLU A 350 -6.15 -26.89 16.77
N ALA A 351 -5.93 -26.27 17.92
CA ALA A 351 -4.64 -26.27 18.62
C ALA A 351 -4.81 -26.43 20.13
N THR A 352 -3.79 -26.99 20.77
CA THR A 352 -3.72 -27.19 22.21
C THR A 352 -3.33 -25.89 22.93
N LYS A 353 -3.75 -25.76 24.19
CA LYS A 353 -3.32 -24.64 25.06
C LYS A 353 -1.79 -24.57 25.20
N ALA A 354 -1.12 -25.72 25.23
CA ALA A 354 0.34 -25.80 25.35
C ALA A 354 1.06 -25.19 24.14
N GLU A 355 0.60 -25.45 22.91
CA GLU A 355 1.14 -24.79 21.71
C GLU A 355 0.97 -23.27 21.77
N ALA A 356 -0.23 -22.80 22.15
CA ALA A 356 -0.57 -21.38 22.15
C ALA A 356 0.16 -20.57 23.23
N ASP A 357 0.23 -21.08 24.47
CA ASP A 357 0.96 -20.40 25.55
C ASP A 357 2.49 -20.44 25.32
N ALA A 358 3.02 -21.52 24.73
CA ALA A 358 4.45 -21.60 24.37
C ALA A 358 4.81 -20.66 23.20
N TRP A 359 3.96 -20.55 22.18
CA TRP A 359 4.12 -19.54 21.13
C TRP A 359 4.08 -18.12 21.72
N LEU A 360 3.14 -17.84 22.62
CA LEU A 360 2.93 -16.51 23.17
C LEU A 360 4.14 -16.01 23.97
N GLU A 361 4.64 -16.78 24.93
CA GLU A 361 5.80 -16.35 25.73
C GLU A 361 7.10 -16.35 24.92
N ALA A 362 7.17 -17.07 23.78
CA ALA A 362 8.29 -16.97 22.84
C ALA A 362 8.31 -15.68 21.99
N GLN A 363 7.18 -14.97 21.86
CA GLN A 363 7.11 -13.66 21.17
C GLN A 363 7.37 -12.46 22.11
N ARG A 364 7.20 -12.63 23.43
CA ARG A 364 7.37 -11.52 24.39
C ARG A 364 8.85 -11.23 24.65
N PRO A 365 9.26 -9.95 24.78
CA PRO A 365 10.59 -9.61 25.30
C PRO A 365 10.86 -10.29 26.64
N SER A 366 12.09 -10.73 26.89
CA SER A 366 12.46 -11.38 28.16
C SER A 366 12.67 -10.38 29.31
N THR A 367 13.03 -9.12 28.99
CA THR A 367 13.29 -8.05 29.96
C THR A 367 12.24 -6.93 29.88
N PRO A 368 11.91 -6.28 31.01
CA PRO A 368 11.12 -5.04 30.99
C PRO A 368 11.83 -3.91 30.23
N GLN A 369 11.04 -3.07 29.58
CA GLN A 369 11.51 -1.90 28.84
C GLN A 369 11.13 -0.61 29.59
N ALA A 370 12.09 0.28 29.78
CA ALA A 370 11.84 1.61 30.33
C ALA A 370 11.69 2.62 29.19
N ALA A 371 10.60 3.39 29.18
CA ALA A 371 10.43 4.51 28.26
C ALA A 371 11.06 5.77 28.90
N PRO A 372 12.23 6.25 28.46
CA PRO A 372 12.84 7.45 29.04
C PRO A 372 11.97 8.68 28.79
N ARG A 373 11.98 9.66 29.71
CA ARG A 373 11.34 10.97 29.48
C ARG A 373 12.17 12.10 30.07
N ASP A 374 12.56 13.05 29.22
CA ASP A 374 13.11 14.32 29.65
C ASP A 374 11.98 15.23 30.14
N LEU A 375 12.03 15.55 31.44
CA LEU A 375 11.07 16.44 32.11
C LEU A 375 11.64 17.85 32.32
N SER A 376 12.83 18.16 31.77
CA SER A 376 13.50 19.46 31.93
C SER A 376 12.80 20.58 31.17
N LYS A 377 12.25 20.30 29.98
CA LYS A 377 11.49 21.27 29.18
C LYS A 377 10.18 21.61 29.88
N LYS A 378 9.94 22.87 30.24
CA LYS A 378 8.76 23.32 31.02
C LYS A 378 7.73 24.17 30.26
N HIS A 379 7.96 24.47 28.99
CA HIS A 379 7.14 25.38 28.19
C HIS A 379 6.71 24.75 26.86
N VAL A 380 5.68 25.33 26.24
CA VAL A 380 5.28 25.01 24.86
C VAL A 380 6.27 25.61 23.86
N VAL A 381 6.81 24.79 22.95
CA VAL A 381 7.88 25.18 22.01
C VAL A 381 7.43 25.05 20.56
N ALA A 382 7.76 26.01 19.70
CA ALA A 382 7.41 25.99 18.27
C ALA A 382 8.28 25.00 17.46
N PHE A 383 7.74 24.42 16.38
CA PHE A 383 8.46 23.47 15.53
C PHE A 383 9.81 24.00 15.01
N ASP A 384 9.90 25.28 14.64
CA ASP A 384 11.16 25.87 14.16
C ASP A 384 12.29 25.81 15.21
N GLN A 385 11.93 25.71 16.50
CA GLN A 385 12.87 25.60 17.64
C GLN A 385 13.13 24.15 18.10
N LEU A 386 12.36 23.16 17.61
CA LEU A 386 12.49 21.74 17.95
C LEU A 386 13.25 20.95 16.87
N GLY A 387 13.82 19.80 17.23
CA GLY A 387 14.35 18.83 16.26
C GLY A 387 14.48 17.44 16.85
N ALA A 388 15.10 16.52 16.12
CA ALA A 388 15.22 15.10 16.49
C ALA A 388 15.76 14.86 17.92
N LYS A 389 16.74 15.68 18.35
CA LYS A 389 17.32 15.63 19.70
C LYS A 389 16.29 15.87 20.83
N ASP A 390 15.21 16.58 20.55
CA ASP A 390 14.18 16.96 21.53
C ASP A 390 13.06 15.90 21.60
N ALA A 391 13.12 14.81 20.82
CA ALA A 391 12.20 13.67 20.91
C ALA A 391 12.11 13.08 22.33
N GLY A 392 13.20 13.11 23.11
CA GLY A 392 13.20 12.69 24.52
C GLY A 392 12.27 13.50 25.43
N ALA A 393 11.85 14.70 25.02
CA ALA A 393 10.94 15.59 25.76
C ALA A 393 9.56 15.78 25.09
N PHE A 394 9.44 15.54 23.79
CA PHE A 394 8.23 15.81 22.99
C PHE A 394 7.71 14.61 22.16
N GLY A 395 8.36 13.46 22.24
CA GLY A 395 8.11 12.27 21.42
C GLY A 395 8.58 12.42 19.97
N ALA A 396 8.87 11.32 19.28
CA ALA A 396 9.45 11.38 17.93
C ALA A 396 8.49 11.98 16.89
N LYS A 397 7.17 11.82 17.04
CA LYS A 397 6.19 12.40 16.11
C LYS A 397 6.27 13.93 16.06
N THR A 398 6.35 14.60 17.22
CA THR A 398 6.58 16.04 17.29
C THR A 398 7.95 16.42 16.70
N ALA A 399 9.00 15.66 17.03
CA ALA A 399 10.36 15.95 16.59
C ALA A 399 10.51 15.79 15.05
N ASN A 400 9.98 14.71 14.47
CA ASN A 400 10.00 14.47 13.04
C ASN A 400 9.17 15.49 12.26
N LEU A 401 8.04 15.96 12.80
CA LEU A 401 7.26 17.04 12.16
C LEU A 401 8.01 18.38 12.19
N ALA A 402 8.80 18.64 13.24
CA ALA A 402 9.71 19.79 13.30
C ALA A 402 10.91 19.68 12.34
N GLU A 403 11.45 18.48 12.12
CA GLU A 403 12.46 18.22 11.08
C GLU A 403 11.87 18.42 9.67
N LEU A 404 10.67 17.87 9.38
CA LEU A 404 9.95 18.08 8.12
C LEU A 404 9.74 19.56 7.80
N LYS A 405 9.31 20.34 8.80
CA LYS A 405 9.09 21.80 8.70
C LYS A 405 10.34 22.60 8.33
N LYS A 406 11.54 22.06 8.58
CA LYS A 406 12.83 22.66 8.21
C LYS A 406 13.35 22.17 6.86
N LEU A 407 12.95 20.97 6.47
CA LEU A 407 13.39 20.26 5.26
C LEU A 407 12.57 20.64 4.01
N LEU A 408 11.26 20.83 4.18
CA LEU A 408 10.32 21.05 3.07
C LEU A 408 10.01 22.55 2.85
N PRO A 409 9.66 22.94 1.61
CA PRO A 409 9.13 24.27 1.29
C PRO A 409 8.03 24.77 2.25
N ALA A 410 8.03 26.07 2.53
CA ALA A 410 7.05 26.71 3.39
C ALA A 410 5.60 26.40 2.92
N GLY A 411 4.78 25.88 3.84
CA GLY A 411 3.41 25.43 3.57
C GLY A 411 3.25 23.93 3.26
N GLN A 412 4.31 23.22 2.83
CA GLN A 412 4.27 21.75 2.65
C GLN A 412 4.33 20.97 3.97
N THR A 413 4.48 21.64 5.11
CA THR A 413 4.33 21.05 6.45
C THR A 413 3.66 22.12 7.33
N PRO A 414 2.66 21.77 8.16
CA PRO A 414 1.97 22.74 8.99
C PRO A 414 2.90 23.34 10.05
N ASP A 415 2.80 24.64 10.28
CA ASP A 415 3.30 25.28 11.50
C ASP A 415 2.65 24.68 12.75
N GLY A 416 3.34 24.76 13.89
CA GLY A 416 2.81 24.19 15.12
C GLY A 416 3.81 24.18 16.27
N PHE A 417 3.41 23.48 17.33
CA PHE A 417 4.06 23.48 18.64
C PHE A 417 4.07 22.08 19.27
N GLY A 418 5.07 21.83 20.11
CA GLY A 418 5.09 20.70 21.02
C GLY A 418 4.69 21.11 22.45
N ILE A 419 3.82 20.34 23.08
CA ILE A 419 3.60 20.34 24.54
C ILE A 419 4.43 19.19 25.12
N PRO A 420 5.41 19.43 26.04
CA PRO A 420 6.36 18.42 26.50
C PRO A 420 5.78 17.44 27.53
N PHE A 421 6.46 16.30 27.74
CA PHE A 421 6.09 15.27 28.72
C PHE A 421 5.94 15.79 30.15
N SER A 422 6.58 16.90 30.50
CA SER A 422 6.47 17.53 31.82
C SER A 422 5.07 18.02 32.15
N PHE A 423 4.26 18.44 31.16
CA PHE A 423 2.88 18.86 31.40
C PHE A 423 2.04 17.65 31.85
N TYR A 424 2.20 16.50 31.18
CA TYR A 424 1.54 15.25 31.55
C TYR A 424 2.00 14.74 32.92
N ASP A 425 3.31 14.73 33.19
CA ASP A 425 3.89 14.27 34.45
C ASP A 425 3.43 15.13 35.65
N THR A 426 3.41 16.45 35.52
CA THR A 426 2.86 17.37 36.53
C THR A 426 1.35 17.17 36.70
N PHE A 427 0.58 17.13 35.62
CA PHE A 427 -0.87 16.88 35.69
C PHE A 427 -1.24 15.57 36.41
N MET A 428 -0.50 14.49 36.13
CA MET A 428 -0.69 13.18 36.76
C MET A 428 -0.28 13.14 38.24
N LYS A 429 0.70 13.96 38.65
CA LYS A 429 1.13 14.10 40.05
C LYS A 429 0.15 14.93 40.86
N ASP A 430 -0.18 16.13 40.39
CA ASP A 430 -1.00 17.11 41.13
C ASP A 430 -2.44 16.61 41.38
N ASN A 431 -2.94 15.67 40.56
CA ASN A 431 -4.24 15.02 40.72
C ASN A 431 -4.15 13.62 41.38
N GLY A 432 -2.98 13.17 41.85
CA GLY A 432 -2.80 11.84 42.48
C GLY A 432 -2.97 10.63 41.55
N LEU A 433 -3.14 10.85 40.25
CA LEU A 433 -3.55 9.84 39.26
C LEU A 433 -2.53 8.71 39.10
N TYR A 434 -1.25 8.96 39.36
CA TYR A 434 -0.24 7.89 39.36
C TYR A 434 -0.47 6.83 40.45
N ASP A 435 -0.98 7.19 41.63
CA ASP A 435 -1.25 6.21 42.69
C ASP A 435 -2.59 5.50 42.49
N GLU A 436 -3.58 6.17 41.89
CA GLU A 436 -4.78 5.51 41.36
C GLU A 436 -4.43 4.47 40.28
N ALA A 437 -3.53 4.79 39.34
CA ALA A 437 -3.07 3.86 38.32
C ALA A 437 -2.37 2.63 38.92
N LYS A 438 -1.45 2.82 39.88
CA LYS A 438 -0.81 1.71 40.62
C LYS A 438 -1.86 0.82 41.30
N LYS A 439 -2.83 1.41 42.01
CA LYS A 439 -3.89 0.68 42.73
C LYS A 439 -4.79 -0.12 41.77
N MET A 440 -5.13 0.46 40.63
CA MET A 440 -5.88 -0.21 39.55
C MET A 440 -5.11 -1.42 39.02
N MET A 441 -3.85 -1.22 38.60
CA MET A 441 -3.01 -2.29 38.03
C MET A 441 -2.65 -3.38 39.05
N ALA A 442 -2.63 -3.08 40.34
CA ALA A 442 -2.33 -4.04 41.39
C ALA A 442 -3.45 -5.08 41.63
N ALA A 443 -4.71 -4.74 41.35
CA ALA A 443 -5.88 -5.55 41.65
C ALA A 443 -5.87 -6.90 40.88
N PRO A 444 -6.15 -8.06 41.53
CA PRO A 444 -6.14 -9.36 40.84
C PRO A 444 -7.06 -9.42 39.62
N ALA A 445 -8.34 -9.05 39.78
CA ALA A 445 -9.30 -9.05 38.67
C ALA A 445 -8.92 -8.14 37.49
N PHE A 446 -8.08 -7.11 37.69
CA PHE A 446 -7.54 -6.30 36.59
C PHE A 446 -6.47 -7.05 35.77
N LYS A 447 -5.71 -7.94 36.40
CA LYS A 447 -4.71 -8.79 35.73
C LYS A 447 -5.38 -9.96 35.01
N ASP A 448 -6.33 -10.59 35.70
CA ASP A 448 -6.88 -11.89 35.29
C ASP A 448 -7.99 -11.80 34.22
N ASP A 449 -8.80 -10.72 34.22
CA ASP A 449 -9.93 -10.53 33.31
C ASP A 449 -9.73 -9.28 32.39
N PRO A 450 -9.52 -9.47 31.06
CA PRO A 450 -9.42 -8.37 30.09
C PRO A 450 -10.64 -7.43 30.03
N ALA A 451 -11.86 -7.92 30.29
CA ALA A 451 -13.07 -7.09 30.30
C ALA A 451 -13.21 -6.28 31.60
N VAL A 452 -12.72 -6.78 32.74
CA VAL A 452 -12.53 -5.94 33.94
C VAL A 452 -11.47 -4.87 33.69
N ARG A 453 -10.34 -5.25 33.06
CA ARG A 453 -9.26 -4.33 32.69
C ARG A 453 -9.71 -3.21 31.77
N GLU A 454 -10.46 -3.54 30.71
CA GLU A 454 -11.03 -2.57 29.77
C GLU A 454 -11.93 -1.55 30.48
N ARG A 455 -12.90 -2.00 31.29
CA ARG A 455 -13.80 -1.13 32.06
C ARG A 455 -13.04 -0.24 33.06
N ALA A 456 -12.06 -0.81 33.77
CA ALA A 456 -11.25 -0.06 34.73
C ALA A 456 -10.41 1.03 34.05
N LEU A 457 -9.82 0.73 32.89
CA LEU A 457 -9.11 1.71 32.07
C LEU A 457 -10.06 2.78 31.50
N GLU A 458 -11.26 2.41 31.08
CA GLU A 458 -12.28 3.36 30.62
C GLU A 458 -12.67 4.35 31.73
N ASP A 459 -12.90 3.87 32.96
CA ASP A 459 -13.20 4.71 34.13
C ASP A 459 -12.00 5.56 34.57
N PHE A 460 -10.78 5.04 34.47
CA PHE A 460 -9.58 5.84 34.69
C PHE A 460 -9.44 6.96 33.63
N ARG A 461 -9.73 6.69 32.35
CA ARG A 461 -9.82 7.72 31.30
C ARG A 461 -10.91 8.76 31.59
N LYS A 462 -12.05 8.37 32.18
CA LYS A 462 -13.10 9.31 32.64
C LYS A 462 -12.59 10.21 33.76
N LYS A 463 -11.79 9.69 34.71
CA LYS A 463 -11.12 10.50 35.75
C LYS A 463 -10.13 11.49 35.16
N LEU A 464 -9.21 11.05 34.29
CA LEU A 464 -8.25 11.93 33.60
C LEU A 464 -8.95 13.09 32.86
N LYS A 465 -10.07 12.83 32.18
CA LYS A 465 -10.83 13.88 31.48
C LYS A 465 -11.48 14.89 32.45
N LYS A 466 -11.91 14.44 33.63
CA LYS A 466 -12.53 15.30 34.68
C LYS A 466 -11.53 16.06 35.55
N ALA A 467 -10.32 15.53 35.76
CA ALA A 467 -9.29 16.09 36.64
C ALA A 467 -8.86 17.53 36.25
N THR A 468 -8.36 18.28 37.22
CA THR A 468 -8.05 19.72 37.09
C THR A 468 -6.67 19.91 36.48
N VAL A 469 -6.53 20.81 35.50
CA VAL A 469 -5.21 21.19 34.99
C VAL A 469 -4.61 22.27 35.91
N PRO A 470 -3.38 22.09 36.41
CA PRO A 470 -2.71 23.10 37.25
C PRO A 470 -2.64 24.46 36.56
N ALA A 471 -2.89 25.54 37.29
CA ALA A 471 -3.12 26.88 36.72
C ALA A 471 -1.96 27.39 35.85
N ALA A 472 -0.70 27.03 36.17
CA ALA A 472 0.46 27.37 35.35
C ALA A 472 0.45 26.68 33.97
N LEU A 473 -0.01 25.43 33.90
CA LEU A 473 -0.17 24.71 32.64
C LEU A 473 -1.39 25.23 31.87
N GLU A 474 -2.49 25.56 32.57
CA GLU A 474 -3.68 26.13 31.95
C GLU A 474 -3.38 27.49 31.27
N ALA A 475 -2.50 28.30 31.87
CA ALA A 475 -2.00 29.54 31.30
C ALA A 475 -1.12 29.32 30.05
N GLU A 476 -0.19 28.36 30.07
CA GLU A 476 0.60 27.96 28.89
C GLU A 476 -0.30 27.45 27.74
N LEU A 477 -1.33 26.67 28.05
CA LEU A 477 -2.28 26.14 27.05
C LEU A 477 -3.21 27.22 26.48
N ALA A 478 -3.67 28.17 27.30
CA ALA A 478 -4.42 29.34 26.83
C ALA A 478 -3.54 30.26 25.96
N ALA A 479 -2.28 30.49 26.35
CA ALA A 479 -1.31 31.26 25.57
C ALA A 479 -0.91 30.55 24.26
N LEU A 480 -0.93 29.22 24.21
CA LEU A 480 -0.82 28.44 22.97
C LEU A 480 -2.06 28.62 22.09
N GLN A 481 -3.26 28.47 22.65
CA GLN A 481 -4.52 28.62 21.91
C GLN A 481 -4.63 30.00 21.26
N ALA A 482 -4.21 31.06 21.95
CA ALA A 482 -4.21 32.43 21.44
C ALA A 482 -3.19 32.71 20.30
N LYS A 483 -2.29 31.77 19.97
CA LYS A 483 -1.38 31.88 18.81
C LYS A 483 -2.04 31.44 17.50
N PHE A 484 -3.19 30.78 17.55
CA PHE A 484 -3.94 30.37 16.35
C PHE A 484 -4.96 31.45 15.96
N PRO A 485 -5.24 31.63 14.65
CA PRO A 485 -6.26 32.58 14.20
C PRO A 485 -7.64 32.30 14.81
N ALA A 486 -8.42 33.35 15.09
CA ALA A 486 -9.77 33.22 15.59
C ALA A 486 -10.63 32.37 14.62
N GLY A 487 -11.27 31.32 15.14
CA GLY A 487 -12.06 30.37 14.34
C GLY A 487 -11.28 29.22 13.71
N GLN A 488 -9.94 29.19 13.77
CA GLN A 488 -9.13 28.06 13.32
C GLN A 488 -9.28 26.86 14.26
N PRO A 489 -9.75 25.68 13.81
CA PRO A 489 -9.73 24.47 14.62
C PRO A 489 -8.30 23.95 14.80
N ILE A 490 -7.98 23.40 15.97
CA ILE A 490 -6.61 23.02 16.35
C ILE A 490 -6.51 21.50 16.46
N ARG A 491 -5.57 20.87 15.77
CA ARG A 491 -5.31 19.43 15.85
C ARG A 491 -4.31 19.15 16.97
N CYS A 492 -4.68 18.29 17.91
CA CYS A 492 -3.83 17.71 18.94
C CYS A 492 -3.54 16.25 18.56
N ARG A 493 -2.30 15.92 18.19
CA ARG A 493 -1.84 14.54 17.96
C ARG A 493 -1.07 14.02 19.18
N SER A 494 -1.28 12.75 19.49
CA SER A 494 -0.48 12.01 20.46
C SER A 494 0.98 11.91 20.01
N SER A 495 1.93 12.06 20.94
CA SER A 495 3.37 11.86 20.70
C SER A 495 3.99 11.32 21.98
N THR A 496 4.06 10.00 22.12
CA THR A 496 4.53 9.35 23.35
C THR A 496 6.05 9.15 23.38
N ASN A 497 6.57 8.79 24.55
CA ASN A 497 7.97 8.40 24.74
C ASN A 497 8.25 6.90 24.49
N ASN A 498 7.23 6.13 24.12
CA ASN A 498 7.35 4.69 23.85
C ASN A 498 7.07 4.31 22.38
N GLU A 499 6.50 5.22 21.58
CA GLU A 499 6.08 4.96 20.19
C GLU A 499 7.15 4.41 19.25
N ASP A 500 8.43 4.62 19.58
CA ASP A 500 9.62 4.32 18.77
C ASP A 500 10.69 3.53 19.57
N LEU A 501 10.28 2.75 20.58
CA LEU A 501 11.20 1.84 21.30
C LEU A 501 11.65 0.67 20.40
N GLU A 502 12.81 0.09 20.67
CA GLU A 502 13.36 -0.99 19.84
C GLU A 502 12.44 -2.23 19.86
N GLY A 503 11.94 -2.61 18.69
CA GLY A 503 10.96 -3.69 18.53
C GLY A 503 9.49 -3.31 18.75
N PHE A 504 9.18 -2.08 19.15
CA PHE A 504 7.80 -1.63 19.43
C PHE A 504 7.39 -0.45 18.52
N ASN A 505 6.14 -0.45 18.05
CA ASN A 505 5.54 0.69 17.35
C ASN A 505 4.19 1.05 17.97
N GLY A 506 4.02 2.31 18.36
CA GLY A 506 2.75 2.81 18.89
C GLY A 506 1.65 3.10 17.85
N ALA A 507 1.76 2.55 16.64
CA ALA A 507 0.84 2.75 15.53
C ALA A 507 -0.63 2.52 15.95
N GLY A 508 -1.44 3.58 15.82
CA GLY A 508 -2.88 3.54 16.14
C GLY A 508 -3.23 3.38 17.62
N LEU A 509 -2.27 3.15 18.53
CA LEU A 509 -2.57 2.87 19.95
C LEU A 509 -3.19 4.09 20.67
N TYR A 510 -2.82 5.29 20.23
CA TYR A 510 -3.14 6.56 20.87
C TYR A 510 -4.06 7.41 20.00
N ASP A 511 -4.94 8.18 20.63
CA ASP A 511 -5.97 8.97 19.96
C ASP A 511 -5.43 10.36 19.57
N SER A 512 -5.96 10.93 18.48
CA SER A 512 -5.71 12.33 18.08
C SER A 512 -7.04 13.04 17.92
N TYR A 513 -7.12 14.29 18.40
CA TYR A 513 -8.38 15.03 18.51
C TYR A 513 -8.26 16.40 17.83
N THR A 514 -9.37 16.91 17.28
CA THR A 514 -9.47 18.27 16.75
C THR A 514 -10.29 19.12 17.71
N HIS A 515 -9.64 20.07 18.37
CA HIS A 515 -10.29 21.09 19.18
C HIS A 515 -11.05 22.07 18.26
N ARG A 516 -12.37 22.19 18.45
CA ARG A 516 -13.23 23.08 17.65
C ARG A 516 -13.39 24.43 18.39
N PRO A 517 -13.50 25.59 17.69
CA PRO A 517 -13.42 26.93 18.31
C PRO A 517 -14.45 27.22 19.42
N ASN A 518 -15.57 26.50 19.43
CA ASN A 518 -16.66 26.62 20.40
C ASN A 518 -16.47 25.76 21.67
N GLU A 519 -15.41 24.97 21.78
CA GLU A 519 -15.21 24.04 22.90
C GLU A 519 -14.63 24.70 24.16
N GLY A 520 -14.15 25.95 24.09
CA GLY A 520 -13.56 26.68 25.23
C GLY A 520 -12.04 26.55 25.30
N ASN A 521 -11.47 26.22 26.45
CA ASN A 521 -10.02 26.04 26.59
C ASN A 521 -9.54 24.72 25.95
N LEU A 522 -8.47 24.82 25.16
CA LEU A 522 -7.69 23.73 24.56
C LEU A 522 -7.28 22.63 25.56
N SER A 523 -7.16 22.95 26.84
CA SER A 523 -6.89 22.03 27.95
C SER A 523 -7.85 20.83 28.01
N LYS A 524 -9.10 20.99 27.58
CA LYS A 524 -10.08 19.90 27.45
C LYS A 524 -9.58 18.82 26.47
N THR A 525 -9.12 19.23 25.30
CA THR A 525 -8.67 18.35 24.21
C THR A 525 -7.27 17.79 24.49
N VAL A 526 -6.41 18.56 25.16
CA VAL A 526 -5.12 18.07 25.67
C VAL A 526 -5.34 16.95 26.71
N LYS A 527 -6.27 17.10 27.66
CA LYS A 527 -6.65 16.02 28.59
C LYS A 527 -7.26 14.80 27.89
N GLN A 528 -8.02 14.97 26.81
CA GLN A 528 -8.48 13.84 26.00
C GLN A 528 -7.29 13.07 25.38
N THR A 529 -6.31 13.79 24.83
CA THR A 529 -5.09 13.21 24.25
C THR A 529 -4.26 12.47 25.31
N TRP A 530 -4.06 13.06 26.50
CA TRP A 530 -3.41 12.41 27.65
C TRP A 530 -4.14 11.15 28.11
N ALA A 531 -5.48 11.18 28.17
CA ALA A 531 -6.28 9.99 28.50
C ALA A 531 -6.11 8.87 27.47
N SER A 532 -5.72 9.15 26.23
CA SER A 532 -5.49 8.09 25.25
C SER A 532 -4.28 7.19 25.55
N LEU A 533 -3.33 7.64 26.39
CA LEU A 533 -2.23 6.79 26.86
C LEU A 533 -2.76 5.52 27.58
N TRP A 534 -3.93 5.62 28.19
CA TRP A 534 -4.61 4.57 28.95
C TRP A 534 -5.73 3.87 28.17
N ASN A 535 -5.73 3.97 26.83
CA ASN A 535 -6.56 3.13 25.97
C ASN A 535 -6.31 1.65 26.25
N PHE A 536 -7.35 0.80 26.23
CA PHE A 536 -7.18 -0.65 26.44
C PHE A 536 -6.15 -1.26 25.48
N ARG A 537 -6.29 -1.03 24.17
CA ARG A 537 -5.31 -1.45 23.15
C ARG A 537 -3.87 -0.98 23.41
N ALA A 538 -3.70 0.21 23.99
CA ALA A 538 -2.39 0.76 24.31
C ALA A 538 -1.81 0.20 25.62
N PHE A 539 -2.68 -0.21 26.55
CA PHE A 539 -2.29 -0.90 27.77
C PHE A 539 -1.83 -2.32 27.46
N GLU A 540 -2.63 -3.10 26.72
CA GLU A 540 -2.30 -4.50 26.37
C GLU A 540 -0.98 -4.61 25.62
N GLU A 541 -0.72 -3.72 24.66
CA GLU A 541 0.54 -3.71 23.91
C GLU A 541 1.74 -3.38 24.82
N ARG A 542 1.59 -2.41 25.75
CA ARG A 542 2.68 -2.13 26.71
C ARG A 542 2.91 -3.28 27.69
N ASP A 543 1.88 -4.01 28.13
CA ASP A 543 2.07 -5.23 28.96
C ASP A 543 2.75 -6.35 28.16
N PHE A 544 2.28 -6.61 26.95
CA PHE A 544 2.84 -7.64 26.06
C PHE A 544 4.35 -7.42 25.84
N TRP A 545 4.73 -6.19 25.45
CA TRP A 545 6.10 -5.76 25.21
C TRP A 545 6.89 -5.41 26.49
N ARG A 546 6.31 -5.63 27.67
CA ARG A 546 6.86 -5.36 29.02
C ARG A 546 7.35 -3.90 29.23
N ILE A 547 6.73 -2.92 28.58
CA ILE A 547 7.01 -1.49 28.73
C ILE A 547 6.33 -0.97 30.00
N ASP A 548 7.11 -0.40 30.93
CA ASP A 548 6.56 0.15 32.17
C ASP A 548 5.56 1.29 31.90
N HIS A 549 4.29 1.03 32.20
CA HIS A 549 3.21 2.01 32.07
C HIS A 549 3.39 3.27 32.94
N MET A 550 4.22 3.21 33.99
CA MET A 550 4.51 4.36 34.86
C MET A 550 5.60 5.28 34.29
N SER A 551 6.57 4.72 33.56
CA SER A 551 7.56 5.46 32.74
C SER A 551 6.93 6.10 31.49
N ALA A 552 5.85 5.52 30.96
CA ALA A 552 5.14 6.05 29.81
C ALA A 552 4.57 7.48 30.04
N ALA A 553 4.74 8.35 29.05
CA ALA A 553 4.23 9.72 29.06
C ALA A 553 3.74 10.16 27.67
N MET A 554 2.83 11.14 27.67
CA MET A 554 2.19 11.69 26.47
C MET A 554 2.54 13.17 26.31
N ALA A 555 3.41 13.47 25.33
CA ALA A 555 3.54 14.81 24.78
C ALA A 555 2.46 14.98 23.69
N VAL A 556 2.19 16.22 23.31
CA VAL A 556 1.14 16.54 22.33
C VAL A 556 1.69 17.44 21.24
N THR A 557 1.60 16.97 20.00
CA THR A 557 1.89 17.76 18.80
C THR A 557 0.66 18.60 18.47
N VAL A 558 0.80 19.92 18.38
CA VAL A 558 -0.32 20.86 18.21
C VAL A 558 -0.12 21.71 16.95
N HIS A 559 -1.03 21.60 15.98
CA HIS A 559 -0.96 22.32 14.70
C HIS A 559 -2.36 22.73 14.20
N PRO A 560 -2.50 23.61 13.18
CA PRO A 560 -3.78 23.91 12.58
C PRO A 560 -4.42 22.64 12.00
N ASN A 561 -5.71 22.43 12.28
CA ASN A 561 -6.49 21.42 11.58
C ASN A 561 -6.82 21.91 10.17
N GLN A 562 -6.64 21.05 9.18
CA GLN A 562 -6.98 21.32 7.78
C GLN A 562 -8.15 20.40 7.42
N ASP A 563 -9.37 20.92 7.49
CA ASP A 563 -10.58 20.27 6.93
C ASP A 563 -10.66 20.54 5.41
N ASP A 564 -11.61 19.92 4.70
CA ASP A 564 -11.90 20.08 3.26
C ASP A 564 -10.77 19.61 2.32
N GLU A 565 -9.97 18.60 2.69
CA GLU A 565 -8.87 18.13 1.83
C GLU A 565 -9.40 17.52 0.51
N LEU A 566 -8.77 17.83 -0.64
CA LEU A 566 -9.21 17.29 -1.95
C LEU A 566 -8.85 15.80 -2.08
N ALA A 567 -7.75 15.41 -1.43
CA ALA A 567 -7.30 14.03 -1.33
C ALA A 567 -6.42 13.86 -0.08
N ASN A 568 -6.37 12.64 0.45
CA ASN A 568 -5.41 12.25 1.46
C ASN A 568 -4.61 11.02 1.02
N GLY A 569 -3.46 10.79 1.66
CA GLY A 569 -2.58 9.70 1.27
C GLY A 569 -1.57 9.26 2.31
N VAL A 570 -1.06 8.06 2.08
CA VAL A 570 0.10 7.46 2.77
C VAL A 570 1.08 7.00 1.70
N ALA A 571 2.37 7.25 1.88
CA ALA A 571 3.40 6.86 0.93
C ALA A 571 4.67 6.34 1.62
N ILE A 572 5.35 5.41 0.97
CA ILE A 572 6.64 4.87 1.41
C ILE A 572 7.75 5.41 0.49
N THR A 573 8.88 5.81 1.06
CA THR A 573 10.07 6.29 0.32
C THR A 573 10.84 5.20 -0.44
N LYS A 574 10.17 4.11 -0.82
CA LYS A 574 10.71 2.94 -1.50
C LYS A 574 9.67 2.26 -2.38
N ASN A 575 10.14 1.51 -3.37
CA ASN A 575 9.40 0.43 -4.00
C ASN A 575 9.22 -0.71 -2.99
N ILE A 576 7.97 -1.08 -2.69
CA ILE A 576 7.65 -2.16 -1.74
C ILE A 576 7.46 -3.53 -2.40
N TYR A 577 7.58 -3.60 -3.73
CA TYR A 577 7.55 -4.86 -4.49
C TYR A 577 8.98 -5.33 -4.80
N ASP A 578 9.75 -4.57 -5.60
CA ASP A 578 11.15 -4.89 -5.87
C ASP A 578 12.10 -3.83 -5.33
N GLU A 579 12.76 -4.16 -4.22
CA GLU A 579 13.72 -3.29 -3.53
C GLU A 579 14.91 -2.82 -4.39
N ASN A 580 15.22 -3.53 -5.47
CA ASN A 580 16.36 -3.23 -6.35
C ASN A 580 16.07 -2.07 -7.30
N TRP A 581 14.79 -1.72 -7.53
CA TRP A 581 14.39 -0.64 -8.43
C TRP A 581 14.00 0.61 -7.63
N PRO A 582 14.72 1.73 -7.78
CA PRO A 582 14.36 2.99 -7.14
C PRO A 582 12.93 3.41 -7.50
N GLY A 583 12.19 3.86 -6.50
CA GLY A 583 10.79 4.24 -6.66
C GLY A 583 10.07 4.44 -5.34
N PHE A 584 8.78 4.67 -5.44
CA PHE A 584 7.89 5.07 -4.35
C PHE A 584 6.56 4.35 -4.48
N TYR A 585 6.05 3.80 -3.39
CA TYR A 585 4.69 3.30 -3.33
C TYR A 585 3.80 4.33 -2.65
N VAL A 586 2.62 4.61 -3.23
CA VAL A 586 1.68 5.63 -2.78
C VAL A 586 0.27 5.04 -2.72
N ASN A 587 -0.45 5.30 -1.63
CA ASN A 587 -1.89 5.07 -1.53
C ASN A 587 -2.63 6.39 -1.33
N THR A 588 -3.71 6.58 -2.08
CA THR A 588 -4.44 7.85 -2.20
C THR A 588 -5.95 7.64 -2.19
N GLN A 589 -6.68 8.57 -1.59
CA GLN A 589 -8.15 8.57 -1.63
C GLN A 589 -8.70 9.99 -1.79
N VAL A 590 -9.86 10.08 -2.45
CA VAL A 590 -10.60 11.32 -2.68
C VAL A 590 -11.18 11.86 -1.36
N GLY A 591 -11.04 13.14 -1.11
CA GLY A 591 -11.57 13.80 0.08
C GLY A 591 -10.87 13.37 1.38
N GLU A 592 -11.62 13.45 2.48
CA GLU A 592 -11.25 12.93 3.81
C GLU A 592 -11.55 11.43 4.00
N SER A 593 -12.00 10.71 2.96
CA SER A 593 -12.24 9.26 3.03
C SER A 593 -10.93 8.52 3.30
N LEU A 594 -10.91 7.68 4.35
CA LEU A 594 -9.67 7.12 4.87
C LEU A 594 -8.98 6.18 3.87
N VAL A 595 -7.66 6.31 3.75
CA VAL A 595 -6.81 5.44 2.91
C VAL A 595 -6.52 4.09 3.58
N THR A 596 -6.17 4.11 4.87
CA THR A 596 -5.63 2.94 5.58
C THR A 596 -6.67 2.11 6.31
N ASN A 597 -7.89 2.65 6.48
CA ASN A 597 -9.09 1.92 6.85
C ASN A 597 -10.34 2.56 6.18
N PRO A 598 -10.54 2.35 4.87
CA PRO A 598 -11.67 2.91 4.14
C PRO A 598 -13.02 2.33 4.60
N ASP A 599 -14.12 3.01 4.26
CA ASP A 599 -15.46 2.39 4.30
C ASP A 599 -15.51 1.09 3.47
N PRO A 600 -16.34 0.09 3.80
CA PRO A 600 -16.34 -1.22 3.11
C PRO A 600 -16.59 -1.19 1.59
N SER A 601 -17.15 -0.10 1.05
CA SER A 601 -17.34 0.15 -0.39
C SER A 601 -16.27 1.07 -1.01
N ALA A 602 -15.47 1.73 -0.18
CA ALA A 602 -14.39 2.61 -0.59
C ALA A 602 -13.10 1.80 -0.78
N VAL A 603 -12.46 2.03 -1.92
CA VAL A 603 -11.19 1.39 -2.29
C VAL A 603 -10.20 2.52 -2.58
N PRO A 604 -9.02 2.57 -1.94
CA PRO A 604 -8.00 3.57 -2.25
C PRO A 604 -7.37 3.28 -3.61
N GLU A 605 -6.83 4.31 -4.25
CA GLU A 605 -5.92 4.16 -5.38
C GLU A 605 -4.56 3.67 -4.86
N GLU A 606 -3.98 2.68 -5.53
CA GLU A 606 -2.61 2.21 -5.29
C GLU A 606 -1.74 2.59 -6.51
N LEU A 607 -0.64 3.31 -6.28
CA LEU A 607 0.35 3.66 -7.31
C LEU A 607 1.74 3.14 -6.90
N LEU A 608 2.46 2.56 -7.86
CA LEU A 608 3.92 2.43 -7.79
C LEU A 608 4.53 3.43 -8.78
N VAL A 609 5.44 4.27 -8.30
CA VAL A 609 6.13 5.31 -9.07
C VAL A 609 7.61 4.97 -9.10
N SER A 610 8.08 4.33 -10.18
CA SER A 610 9.44 3.74 -10.27
C SER A 610 10.28 4.44 -11.33
N ALA A 611 11.58 4.58 -11.07
CA ALA A 611 12.57 5.16 -11.99
C ALA A 611 12.92 4.17 -13.12
N ILE A 612 11.93 3.83 -13.95
CA ILE A 612 11.97 2.81 -15.02
C ILE A 612 11.80 3.39 -16.43
N GLY A 613 11.84 4.71 -16.57
CA GLY A 613 11.95 5.40 -17.84
C GLY A 613 13.30 5.15 -18.53
N PRO A 614 13.41 5.31 -19.87
CA PRO A 614 14.63 5.02 -20.61
C PRO A 614 15.89 5.79 -20.17
N ASN A 615 15.73 6.93 -19.51
CA ASN A 615 16.81 7.75 -18.94
C ASN A 615 16.74 7.81 -17.39
N GLY A 616 15.97 6.92 -16.75
CA GLY A 616 15.71 6.93 -15.31
C GLY A 616 14.52 7.79 -14.88
N GLU A 617 13.65 8.21 -15.81
CA GLU A 617 12.43 8.94 -15.46
C GLU A 617 11.45 8.08 -14.62
N TYR A 618 10.63 8.73 -13.80
CA TYR A 618 9.57 8.05 -13.05
C TYR A 618 8.37 7.72 -13.94
N GLU A 619 8.05 6.43 -14.08
CA GLU A 619 6.77 5.94 -14.63
C GLU A 619 5.78 5.68 -13.49
N VAL A 620 4.50 5.93 -13.76
CA VAL A 620 3.42 5.60 -12.83
C VAL A 620 2.73 4.31 -13.26
N GLN A 621 2.70 3.33 -12.36
CA GLN A 621 1.95 2.10 -12.51
C GLN A 621 0.78 2.13 -11.53
N ARG A 622 -0.46 2.22 -12.04
CA ARG A 622 -1.65 2.14 -11.20
C ARG A 622 -1.96 0.67 -10.89
N LEU A 623 -1.71 0.28 -9.65
CA LEU A 623 -1.95 -1.09 -9.18
C LEU A 623 -3.42 -1.26 -8.77
N ARG A 624 -4.09 -0.19 -8.32
CA ARG A 624 -5.53 -0.20 -8.04
C ARG A 624 -6.15 1.16 -8.33
N SER A 625 -7.30 1.17 -9.00
CA SER A 625 -8.13 2.39 -9.18
C SER A 625 -8.99 2.64 -7.93
N SER A 626 -9.09 3.90 -7.49
CA SER A 626 -10.01 4.26 -6.41
C SER A 626 -11.46 4.09 -6.86
N SER A 627 -12.29 3.47 -6.01
CA SER A 627 -13.73 3.29 -6.31
C SER A 627 -14.52 4.61 -6.27
N ILE A 628 -13.97 5.66 -5.62
CA ILE A 628 -14.59 6.99 -5.50
C ILE A 628 -14.13 7.91 -6.65
N ALA A 629 -12.91 7.72 -7.18
CA ALA A 629 -12.33 8.57 -8.22
C ALA A 629 -12.96 8.38 -9.62
N ASN A 630 -13.93 7.47 -9.79
CA ASN A 630 -14.65 7.23 -11.05
C ASN A 630 -13.70 6.99 -12.26
N GLY A 631 -12.66 6.17 -12.05
CA GLY A 631 -11.66 5.81 -13.07
C GLY A 631 -10.57 6.85 -13.35
N LYS A 632 -10.59 8.01 -12.67
CA LYS A 632 -9.52 9.01 -12.72
C LYS A 632 -8.43 8.72 -11.68
N ARG A 633 -7.24 9.28 -11.88
CA ARG A 633 -6.20 9.36 -10.83
C ARG A 633 -6.69 10.30 -9.73
N VAL A 634 -6.39 9.99 -8.46
CA VAL A 634 -6.76 10.84 -7.31
C VAL A 634 -5.87 12.10 -7.28
N LEU A 635 -4.58 11.95 -7.59
CA LEU A 635 -3.63 13.06 -7.70
C LEU A 635 -3.44 13.49 -9.17
N THR A 636 -3.23 14.78 -9.40
CA THR A 636 -2.69 15.24 -10.69
C THR A 636 -1.20 14.91 -10.80
N ASP A 637 -0.68 14.79 -12.02
CA ASP A 637 0.75 14.51 -12.25
C ASP A 637 1.67 15.58 -11.65
N SER A 638 1.19 16.83 -11.51
CA SER A 638 1.93 17.89 -10.83
C SER A 638 2.04 17.64 -9.32
N GLN A 639 0.94 17.22 -8.67
CA GLN A 639 0.93 16.91 -7.24
C GLN A 639 1.72 15.63 -6.94
N LEU A 640 1.67 14.64 -7.84
CA LEU A 640 2.45 13.41 -7.71
C LEU A 640 3.97 13.69 -7.85
N LYS A 641 4.36 14.58 -8.77
CA LYS A 641 5.76 15.05 -8.90
C LYS A 641 6.21 15.87 -7.69
N GLU A 642 5.35 16.72 -7.13
CA GLU A 642 5.62 17.47 -5.89
C GLU A 642 5.80 16.52 -4.70
N LEU A 643 4.97 15.47 -4.60
CA LEU A 643 5.10 14.41 -3.59
C LEU A 643 6.42 13.65 -3.75
N VAL A 644 6.76 13.17 -4.95
CA VAL A 644 8.03 12.47 -5.24
C VAL A 644 9.24 13.31 -4.83
N ALA A 645 9.31 14.57 -5.27
CA ALA A 645 10.41 15.49 -4.93
C ALA A 645 10.48 15.85 -3.43
N SER A 646 9.44 15.54 -2.66
CA SER A 646 9.40 15.66 -1.20
C SER A 646 9.82 14.34 -0.53
N MET A 647 9.37 13.20 -1.04
CA MET A 647 9.75 11.86 -0.59
C MET A 647 11.26 11.60 -0.73
N GLU A 648 11.88 12.05 -1.83
CA GLU A 648 13.34 11.99 -2.04
C GLU A 648 14.11 12.71 -0.92
N LYS A 649 13.70 13.94 -0.59
CA LYS A 649 14.32 14.76 0.48
C LYS A 649 14.12 14.14 1.86
N ILE A 650 12.91 13.65 2.14
CA ILE A 650 12.57 12.98 3.40
C ILE A 650 13.45 11.74 3.56
N GLN A 651 13.57 10.92 2.52
CA GLN A 651 14.42 9.73 2.54
C GLN A 651 15.88 10.09 2.83
N GLU A 652 16.46 11.04 2.10
CA GLU A 652 17.86 11.41 2.27
C GLU A 652 18.16 12.03 3.65
N HIS A 653 17.26 12.89 4.15
CA HIS A 653 17.40 13.52 5.47
C HIS A 653 17.28 12.50 6.60
N PHE A 654 16.17 11.75 6.65
CA PHE A 654 15.91 10.84 7.75
C PHE A 654 16.82 9.61 7.74
N LYS A 655 17.26 9.12 6.57
CA LYS A 655 18.26 8.05 6.48
C LYS A 655 19.62 8.47 7.07
N ARG A 656 19.98 9.75 6.98
CA ARG A 656 21.15 10.33 7.69
C ARG A 656 20.87 10.51 9.19
N LEU A 657 19.68 11.03 9.54
CA LEU A 657 19.26 11.34 10.90
C LEU A 657 19.24 10.09 11.82
N TYR A 658 18.62 9.01 11.35
CA TYR A 658 18.55 7.71 12.04
C TYR A 658 19.83 6.86 11.87
N ARG A 659 20.88 7.38 11.22
CA ARG A 659 22.17 6.71 10.98
C ARG A 659 22.06 5.39 10.18
N ARG A 660 21.15 5.35 9.21
CA ARG A 660 20.85 4.17 8.37
C ARG A 660 21.42 4.31 6.95
N GLN A 661 22.48 5.11 6.73
CA GLN A 661 23.04 5.39 5.40
C GLN A 661 23.39 4.13 4.60
N HIS A 662 23.98 3.13 5.27
CA HIS A 662 24.42 1.87 4.66
C HIS A 662 23.35 0.78 4.63
N ASP A 663 22.16 1.04 5.20
CA ASP A 663 21.04 0.12 5.18
C ASP A 663 20.31 0.20 3.82
N PRO A 664 20.27 -0.86 3.01
CA PRO A 664 19.55 -0.85 1.75
C PRO A 664 18.02 -0.87 1.93
N THR A 665 17.49 -1.36 3.06
CA THR A 665 16.04 -1.56 3.27
C THR A 665 15.36 -0.41 4.03
N PHE A 666 16.12 0.57 4.53
CA PHE A 666 15.55 1.76 5.21
C PHE A 666 14.57 2.53 4.31
N ALA A 667 13.37 2.78 4.83
CA ALA A 667 12.39 3.68 4.24
C ALA A 667 11.65 4.48 5.33
N MET A 668 10.87 5.46 4.88
CA MET A 668 10.02 6.33 5.67
C MET A 668 8.58 6.16 5.22
N ASP A 669 7.69 5.97 6.19
CA ASP A 669 6.23 6.05 6.08
C ASP A 669 5.79 7.50 6.28
N ILE A 670 5.11 8.05 5.28
CA ILE A 670 4.74 9.46 5.16
C ILE A 670 3.23 9.60 5.03
N GLU A 671 2.60 10.32 5.97
CA GLU A 671 1.22 10.77 5.80
C GLU A 671 1.19 12.13 5.09
N PHE A 672 0.29 12.31 4.12
CA PHE A 672 0.10 13.59 3.44
C PHE A 672 -1.38 13.90 3.14
N LYS A 673 -1.61 15.10 2.62
CA LYS A 673 -2.87 15.55 2.02
C LYS A 673 -2.64 16.50 0.85
N ILE A 674 -3.69 16.70 0.06
CA ILE A 674 -3.85 17.83 -0.86
C ILE A 674 -4.89 18.76 -0.24
N THR A 675 -4.51 20.00 0.09
CA THR A 675 -5.44 20.98 0.68
C THR A 675 -6.51 21.43 -0.33
N LYS A 676 -7.57 22.11 0.11
CA LYS A 676 -8.60 22.69 -0.77
C LYS A 676 -8.06 23.66 -1.82
N GLU A 677 -6.91 24.28 -1.55
CA GLU A 677 -6.16 25.13 -2.49
C GLU A 677 -5.30 24.32 -3.48
N GLY A 678 -5.39 22.99 -3.49
CA GLY A 678 -4.68 22.09 -4.41
C GLY A 678 -3.23 21.78 -4.05
N LYS A 679 -2.73 22.21 -2.88
CA LYS A 679 -1.33 22.12 -2.47
C LYS A 679 -1.02 20.84 -1.69
N LEU A 680 0.18 20.29 -1.88
CA LEU A 680 0.70 19.23 -1.01
C LEU A 680 0.91 19.73 0.43
N SER A 681 0.53 18.93 1.42
CA SER A 681 0.93 19.11 2.81
C SER A 681 1.25 17.75 3.46
N VAL A 682 2.51 17.56 3.83
CA VAL A 682 3.00 16.40 4.60
C VAL A 682 2.68 16.62 6.07
N LYS A 683 1.95 15.68 6.68
CA LYS A 683 1.40 15.78 8.05
C LYS A 683 2.06 14.85 9.06
N GLN A 684 2.89 13.90 8.61
CA GLN A 684 3.73 13.03 9.44
C GLN A 684 4.82 12.35 8.59
N ALA A 685 5.98 12.06 9.18
CA ALA A 685 6.92 11.08 8.66
C ALA A 685 7.56 10.28 9.80
N ARG A 686 7.75 8.97 9.62
CA ARG A 686 8.44 8.05 10.55
C ARG A 686 9.15 6.94 9.77
N PRO A 687 10.16 6.24 10.33
CA PRO A 687 10.70 5.05 9.71
C PRO A 687 9.63 3.98 9.47
N THR A 688 9.77 3.20 8.40
CA THR A 688 9.08 1.91 8.27
C THR A 688 9.63 0.94 9.31
N VAL A 689 8.76 0.15 9.93
CA VAL A 689 9.20 -0.99 10.77
C VAL A 689 9.67 -2.14 9.86
N GLN A 690 10.66 -2.87 10.35
CA GLN A 690 11.33 -4.00 9.70
C GLN A 690 11.25 -5.23 10.62
#